data_AF-A0A368LI21-F1
#
_entry.id   AF-A0A368LI21-F1
#
_cell.length_a   1.000
_cell.length_b   1.000
_cell.length_c   1.000
_cell.angle_alpha   90.00
_cell.angle_beta   90.00
_cell.angle_gamma   90.00
#
_symmetry.space_group_name_H-M   'P 1'
#
loop_
_entity.id
_entity.type
_entity.pdbx_description
1 polymer ?
#
loop_
_entity_poly.entity_id
_entity_poly.type
_entity_poly.pdbx_seq_one_letter_code
_entity_poly.pdbx_strand_id
1 'polypeptide(L)'
;MKKTLTASLKIATLLTLSFPSFASLYNVTVARDESGDYKTIQEALKNAPKDNSLYTIYIKNGTYNERLNIERPNIYLIGENRDHTIITATTASGTLKPDGSNWGTTGSRTVNINAENFTARSLTIANGFDFPANQIKASDDPTKIQSTQAVALLISNQADHSQFKNVNLVGYQDTLYIKSPMNYFDQSRISGHVDFIFGYGGALIENSNIVARNRNDVANGEPYGYLTAPATDIKQPYGFVFKNCQLTKESNEVPAKSFALGRPWHPTTTFDDGRYADPNAIGHSAFINCSIDDHIYGWDQMSGTGKDGSKVWFTPEDSRFWEYHNRGEGSVQVQSHHNHSDKLKDNTYRPQLTKQQIKLYDNNRILQGWIPDISLPNNSQLKGEVLNEAMTFPATITVIDSLGQTVIARTDKKGRYQTDITKMTLPIIVSADDHSGFSCLKSDKKRSLCMSALITKANLDGTTVGNINPFSDVIVSSVASAADIDGPQQLVAKGYVPALPLDAFKLAQTHFEQAFGDLAPNRNKERHNKKQNNEKGGSKDNNWDPVSYPKKYHSLMEDLTKKVIHNRGYTTNTGLASKTTLTDLAFHPLLSVSDNPSYQLQKSQLSQVQQQVEKAKTRVFIVGDSTVSNYEADVFPRMGWGQAFDLRYTTEDLSIVNAARSGRSSRDFINGRWLSSIEPYVQRGDYLFIEFGHNDEKCNGANGDRGPIDVANLCTYPNSADGEPQSPRWLPHYSFQHSLERYLLFAKIHGMQPVLLTPLARAKTAQGELGAPINPAQHITKQNADNGYAFYGSYTQTIIDTAKKHHIPLIDLQAESIKLGDNAGENWNQLWLAVDPNQYPYYEGKTGSIDKPDTTHFQQKGAQAITDIVVKNIKRQPQLHQLATQL
;
A
#
# COMPACT_ATOMS: atom_id res chain seq x y z
N MET A 1 -34.07 -48.96 -38.96
CA MET A 1 -35.34 -48.92 -38.20
C MET A 1 -35.03 -48.66 -36.73
N LYS A 2 -35.64 -47.59 -36.19
CA LYS A 2 -35.80 -47.20 -34.77
C LYS A 2 -34.86 -47.85 -33.73
N LYS A 3 -33.95 -47.06 -33.16
CA LYS A 3 -33.61 -47.17 -31.74
C LYS A 3 -33.47 -45.79 -31.10
N THR A 4 -34.36 -45.62 -30.13
CA THR A 4 -34.63 -44.55 -29.19
C THR A 4 -33.39 -44.05 -28.45
N LEU A 5 -33.27 -42.73 -28.35
CA LEU A 5 -32.33 -42.01 -27.49
C LEU A 5 -32.88 -42.06 -26.04
N THR A 6 -32.21 -42.79 -25.14
CA THR A 6 -32.43 -42.70 -23.69
C THR A 6 -31.36 -41.82 -23.10
N ALA A 7 -31.77 -40.66 -22.58
CA ALA A 7 -30.97 -39.77 -21.76
C ALA A 7 -30.68 -40.44 -20.40
N SER A 8 -29.40 -40.64 -20.08
CA SER A 8 -28.94 -40.98 -18.74
C SER A 8 -28.37 -39.73 -18.07
N LEU A 9 -29.06 -39.37 -16.99
CA LEU A 9 -28.81 -38.33 -16.01
C LEU A 9 -27.38 -38.44 -15.43
N LYS A 10 -26.51 -37.46 -15.67
CA LYS A 10 -25.28 -37.27 -14.88
C LYS A 10 -25.58 -36.26 -13.78
N ILE A 11 -25.82 -36.77 -12.58
CA ILE A 11 -25.74 -35.99 -11.34
C ILE A 11 -24.23 -35.70 -11.14
N ALA A 12 -23.80 -34.51 -11.51
CA ALA A 12 -22.50 -33.99 -11.13
C ALA A 12 -22.65 -33.37 -9.73
N THR A 13 -22.15 -34.09 -8.73
CA THR A 13 -21.96 -33.58 -7.37
C THR A 13 -20.98 -32.41 -7.44
N LEU A 14 -21.50 -31.18 -7.43
CA LEU A 14 -20.69 -29.97 -7.26
C LEU A 14 -20.13 -30.01 -5.84
N LEU A 15 -18.83 -30.30 -5.72
CA LEU A 15 -18.08 -30.05 -4.49
C LEU A 15 -18.11 -28.54 -4.24
N THR A 16 -18.99 -28.09 -3.35
CA THR A 16 -18.95 -26.72 -2.83
C THR A 16 -17.70 -26.60 -1.96
N LEU A 17 -16.62 -26.07 -2.55
CA LEU A 17 -15.52 -25.50 -1.80
C LEU A 17 -16.04 -24.25 -1.09
N SER A 18 -16.51 -24.45 0.14
CA SER A 18 -16.73 -23.37 1.09
C SER A 18 -15.37 -22.80 1.49
N PHE A 19 -14.96 -21.71 0.84
CA PHE A 19 -13.84 -20.91 1.30
C PHE A 19 -14.25 -20.16 2.58
N PRO A 20 -13.44 -20.15 3.65
CA PRO A 20 -13.63 -19.20 4.73
C PRO A 20 -13.37 -17.78 4.19
N SER A 21 -14.40 -16.96 4.21
CA SER A 21 -14.35 -15.55 3.82
C SER A 21 -13.76 -14.73 4.96
N PHE A 22 -12.58 -14.15 4.77
CA PHE A 22 -11.97 -13.15 5.65
C PHE A 22 -11.32 -12.02 4.83
N ALA A 23 -11.20 -10.85 5.47
CA ALA A 23 -11.31 -9.53 4.89
C ALA A 23 -10.00 -8.94 4.30
N SER A 24 -10.08 -8.48 3.05
CA SER A 24 -9.25 -7.39 2.51
C SER A 24 -9.46 -6.09 3.33
N LEU A 25 -8.66 -5.02 3.17
CA LEU A 25 -9.14 -3.71 3.69
C LEU A 25 -10.51 -3.38 3.09
N TYR A 26 -10.81 -3.93 1.90
CA TYR A 26 -12.00 -3.79 1.08
C TYR A 26 -12.50 -5.18 0.72
N ASN A 27 -13.58 -5.63 1.35
CA ASN A 27 -14.20 -6.91 1.07
C ASN A 27 -14.49 -7.10 -0.42
N VAL A 28 -14.82 -6.02 -1.16
CA VAL A 28 -15.10 -6.07 -2.61
C VAL A 28 -14.72 -4.75 -3.30
N THR A 29 -14.49 -4.81 -4.62
CA THR A 29 -14.23 -3.68 -5.51
C THR A 29 -15.37 -3.49 -6.52
N VAL A 30 -15.78 -2.24 -6.73
CA VAL A 30 -16.79 -1.86 -7.73
C VAL A 30 -16.12 -1.06 -8.83
N ALA A 31 -16.31 -1.47 -10.09
CA ALA A 31 -15.77 -0.77 -11.26
C ALA A 31 -16.73 -0.84 -12.45
N ARG A 32 -17.06 0.31 -13.06
CA ARG A 32 -18.00 0.38 -14.19
C ARG A 32 -17.50 -0.30 -15.46
N ASP A 33 -16.19 -0.39 -15.62
CA ASP A 33 -15.49 -1.02 -16.74
C ASP A 33 -15.30 -2.53 -16.56
N GLU A 34 -15.95 -3.13 -15.55
CA GLU A 34 -15.92 -4.56 -15.24
C GLU A 34 -14.53 -5.06 -14.77
N SER A 35 -13.62 -4.14 -14.43
CA SER A 35 -12.31 -4.45 -13.83
C SER A 35 -12.33 -4.66 -12.31
N GLY A 36 -13.52 -4.83 -11.73
CA GLY A 36 -13.75 -5.06 -10.30
C GLY A 36 -14.75 -6.20 -10.08
N ASP A 37 -14.97 -6.59 -8.82
CA ASP A 37 -15.86 -7.70 -8.46
C ASP A 37 -17.32 -7.46 -8.87
N TYR A 38 -17.75 -6.19 -8.89
CA TYR A 38 -19.10 -5.78 -9.28
C TYR A 38 -19.09 -4.56 -10.19
N LYS A 39 -20.11 -4.44 -11.04
CA LYS A 39 -20.32 -3.28 -11.92
C LYS A 39 -21.02 -2.12 -11.21
N THR A 40 -21.81 -2.42 -10.17
CA THR A 40 -22.65 -1.47 -9.45
C THR A 40 -22.46 -1.58 -7.94
N ILE A 41 -22.71 -0.49 -7.22
CA ILE A 41 -22.59 -0.44 -5.77
C ILE A 41 -23.74 -1.21 -5.12
N GLN A 42 -24.95 -1.13 -5.68
CA GLN A 42 -26.10 -1.91 -5.24
C GLN A 42 -25.84 -3.41 -5.25
N GLU A 43 -25.16 -3.93 -6.28
CA GLU A 43 -24.84 -5.35 -6.37
C GLU A 43 -23.82 -5.77 -5.30
N ALA A 44 -22.80 -4.95 -5.05
CA ALA A 44 -21.85 -5.19 -3.96
C ALA A 44 -22.56 -5.21 -2.59
N LEU A 45 -23.44 -4.25 -2.32
CA LEU A 45 -24.22 -4.19 -1.08
C LEU A 45 -25.17 -5.38 -0.92
N LYS A 46 -25.83 -5.80 -2.00
CA LYS A 46 -26.75 -6.94 -2.02
C LYS A 46 -26.04 -8.26 -1.70
N ASN A 47 -24.79 -8.41 -2.15
CA ASN A 47 -23.98 -9.60 -1.96
C ASN A 47 -23.10 -9.54 -0.68
N ALA A 48 -23.23 -8.50 0.14
CA ALA A 48 -22.54 -8.43 1.42
C ALA A 48 -22.96 -9.58 2.35
N PRO A 49 -22.04 -10.15 3.16
CA PRO A 49 -22.38 -11.15 4.16
C PRO A 49 -23.48 -10.65 5.10
N LYS A 50 -24.41 -11.53 5.50
CA LYS A 50 -25.52 -11.15 6.40
C LYS A 50 -25.12 -10.97 7.88
N ASP A 51 -23.83 -11.04 8.18
CA ASP A 51 -23.30 -10.81 9.52
C ASP A 51 -22.98 -9.33 9.78
N ASN A 52 -22.49 -9.02 10.99
CA ASN A 52 -22.09 -7.67 11.39
C ASN A 52 -20.59 -7.39 11.20
N SER A 53 -19.87 -8.21 10.41
CA SER A 53 -18.46 -7.93 10.14
C SER A 53 -18.30 -6.60 9.39
N LEU A 54 -17.16 -5.92 9.54
CA LEU A 54 -16.85 -4.75 8.71
C LEU A 54 -16.87 -5.19 7.23
N TYR A 55 -17.69 -4.50 6.42
CA TYR A 55 -17.78 -4.75 4.99
C TYR A 55 -17.45 -3.47 4.21
N THR A 56 -16.23 -3.44 3.72
CA THR A 56 -15.66 -2.31 3.00
C THR A 56 -15.75 -2.53 1.50
N ILE A 57 -16.25 -1.54 0.77
CA ILE A 57 -16.44 -1.52 -0.68
C ILE A 57 -15.51 -0.43 -1.25
N TYR A 58 -14.52 -0.84 -2.04
CA TYR A 58 -13.73 0.09 -2.84
C TYR A 58 -14.46 0.43 -4.13
N ILE A 59 -14.51 1.70 -4.51
CA ILE A 59 -15.26 2.16 -5.67
C ILE A 59 -14.30 2.92 -6.58
N LYS A 60 -14.00 2.37 -7.76
CA LYS A 60 -13.13 3.03 -8.75
C LYS A 60 -13.75 4.33 -9.26
N ASN A 61 -12.96 5.14 -9.95
CA ASN A 61 -13.45 6.34 -10.62
C ASN A 61 -14.59 6.03 -11.60
N GLY A 62 -15.60 6.87 -11.61
CA GLY A 62 -16.79 6.75 -12.45
C GLY A 62 -18.03 7.42 -11.85
N THR A 63 -19.02 7.71 -12.70
CA THR A 63 -20.34 8.18 -12.27
C THR A 63 -21.31 7.00 -12.16
N TYR A 64 -21.74 6.68 -10.95
CA TYR A 64 -22.66 5.62 -10.59
C TYR A 64 -24.07 6.21 -10.44
N ASN A 65 -24.89 6.04 -11.48
CA ASN A 65 -26.29 6.48 -11.50
C ASN A 65 -27.16 5.51 -10.69
N GLU A 66 -27.05 5.55 -9.37
CA GLU A 66 -27.64 4.60 -8.45
C GLU A 66 -28.31 5.30 -7.27
N ARG A 67 -29.47 4.75 -6.86
CA ARG A 67 -30.09 5.09 -5.57
C ARG A 67 -29.76 4.01 -4.55
N LEU A 68 -29.10 4.37 -3.46
CA LEU A 68 -28.60 3.38 -2.49
C LEU A 68 -29.44 3.38 -1.22
N ASN A 69 -29.70 2.18 -0.69
CA ASN A 69 -30.30 1.98 0.62
C ASN A 69 -29.40 1.07 1.45
N ILE A 70 -28.67 1.65 2.40
CA ILE A 70 -27.68 0.95 3.22
C ILE A 70 -28.35 0.48 4.51
N GLU A 71 -28.75 -0.79 4.55
CA GLU A 71 -29.47 -1.38 5.69
C GLU A 71 -28.59 -2.31 6.54
N ARG A 72 -27.37 -2.58 6.08
CA ARG A 72 -26.39 -3.39 6.80
C ARG A 72 -25.49 -2.48 7.65
N PRO A 73 -25.28 -2.77 8.95
CA PRO A 73 -24.34 -2.03 9.76
C PRO A 73 -22.90 -2.29 9.32
N ASN A 74 -21.97 -1.46 9.79
CA ASN A 74 -20.53 -1.61 9.53
C ASN A 74 -20.19 -1.68 8.03
N ILE A 75 -20.85 -0.84 7.22
CA ILE A 75 -20.54 -0.65 5.79
C ILE A 75 -19.55 0.48 5.63
N TYR A 76 -18.55 0.27 4.79
CA TYR A 76 -17.53 1.27 4.51
C TYR A 76 -17.36 1.48 3.00
N LEU A 77 -17.82 2.61 2.47
CA LEU A 77 -17.60 3.00 1.07
C LEU A 77 -16.33 3.83 0.94
N ILE A 78 -15.41 3.46 0.05
CA ILE A 78 -14.18 4.21 -0.19
C ILE A 78 -14.04 4.42 -1.69
N GLY A 79 -14.20 5.65 -2.15
CA GLY A 79 -13.93 6.03 -3.52
C GLY A 79 -12.44 6.17 -3.81
N GLU A 80 -12.07 5.90 -5.06
CA GLU A 80 -10.72 6.11 -5.57
C GLU A 80 -10.33 7.60 -5.54
N ASN A 81 -11.28 8.49 -5.82
CA ASN A 81 -11.07 9.93 -5.78
C ASN A 81 -12.38 10.67 -5.52
N ARG A 82 -12.38 11.67 -4.62
CA ARG A 82 -13.59 12.43 -4.26
C ARG A 82 -14.32 13.00 -5.47
N ASP A 83 -13.59 13.59 -6.40
CA ASP A 83 -14.16 14.38 -7.49
C ASP A 83 -14.49 13.51 -8.72
N HIS A 84 -14.03 12.25 -8.76
CA HIS A 84 -14.21 11.35 -9.91
C HIS A 84 -14.98 10.07 -9.58
N THR A 85 -15.13 9.70 -8.31
CA THR A 85 -16.04 8.63 -7.86
C THR A 85 -17.36 9.27 -7.39
N ILE A 86 -18.38 9.26 -8.25
CA ILE A 86 -19.62 10.02 -8.04
C ILE A 86 -20.81 9.07 -7.96
N ILE A 87 -21.55 9.09 -6.86
CA ILE A 87 -22.85 8.41 -6.70
C ILE A 87 -23.94 9.45 -6.93
N THR A 88 -24.82 9.22 -7.91
CA THR A 88 -25.86 10.19 -8.24
C THR A 88 -27.19 9.57 -8.64
N ALA A 89 -28.28 10.29 -8.37
CA ALA A 89 -29.60 10.03 -8.91
C ALA A 89 -30.39 11.33 -8.97
N THR A 90 -31.33 11.44 -9.91
CA THR A 90 -32.14 12.65 -10.12
C THR A 90 -33.53 12.43 -9.57
N THR A 91 -33.83 12.96 -8.38
CA THR A 91 -35.17 12.85 -7.77
C THR A 91 -35.44 14.07 -6.87
N ALA A 92 -36.54 14.78 -7.08
CA ALA A 92 -37.06 15.80 -6.16
C ALA A 92 -38.32 15.26 -5.43
N SER A 93 -38.80 15.83 -4.31
CA SER A 93 -40.07 15.31 -3.69
C SER A 93 -41.20 15.26 -4.68
N GLY A 94 -41.39 16.33 -5.47
CA GLY A 94 -42.50 16.43 -6.41
C GLY A 94 -42.30 15.59 -7.66
N THR A 95 -41.19 14.86 -7.79
CA THR A 95 -41.07 13.83 -8.81
C THR A 95 -42.14 12.75 -8.53
N LEU A 96 -42.86 12.34 -9.57
CA LEU A 96 -43.87 11.31 -9.46
C LEU A 96 -43.22 9.92 -9.44
N LYS A 97 -43.76 9.03 -8.61
CA LYS A 97 -43.53 7.59 -8.66
C LYS A 97 -44.36 6.96 -9.79
N PRO A 98 -44.10 5.69 -10.15
CA PRO A 98 -44.94 4.96 -11.11
C PRO A 98 -46.43 4.88 -10.73
N ASP A 99 -46.75 4.97 -9.43
CA ASP A 99 -48.12 4.97 -8.91
C ASP A 99 -48.81 6.36 -8.94
N GLY A 100 -48.14 7.39 -9.44
CA GLY A 100 -48.65 8.76 -9.52
C GLY A 100 -48.55 9.56 -8.22
N SER A 101 -48.05 8.98 -7.12
CA SER A 101 -47.76 9.71 -5.89
C SER A 101 -46.39 10.40 -5.93
N ASN A 102 -46.23 11.48 -5.17
CA ASN A 102 -44.93 12.16 -5.02
C ASN A 102 -43.92 11.27 -4.26
N TRP A 103 -42.64 11.39 -4.60
CA TRP A 103 -41.55 10.77 -3.83
C TRP A 103 -41.50 11.29 -2.38
N GLY A 104 -41.80 12.57 -2.13
CA GLY A 104 -41.61 13.17 -0.81
C GLY A 104 -40.13 13.54 -0.57
N THR A 105 -39.85 14.46 0.36
CA THR A 105 -38.47 14.87 0.68
C THR A 105 -37.60 13.68 1.08
N THR A 106 -38.10 12.84 1.99
CA THR A 106 -37.41 11.60 2.38
C THR A 106 -37.22 10.67 1.18
N GLY A 107 -38.21 10.57 0.29
CA GLY A 107 -38.14 9.73 -0.90
C GLY A 107 -37.28 10.30 -2.03
N SER A 108 -36.80 11.53 -1.95
CA SER A 108 -35.94 12.15 -2.97
C SER A 108 -34.46 11.76 -2.87
N ARG A 109 -34.06 11.15 -1.74
CA ARG A 109 -32.67 10.78 -1.43
C ARG A 109 -31.99 9.96 -2.54
N THR A 110 -30.75 10.34 -2.85
CA THR A 110 -29.85 9.50 -3.67
C THR A 110 -29.29 8.35 -2.82
N VAL A 111 -28.70 8.65 -1.66
CA VAL A 111 -28.20 7.65 -0.72
C VAL A 111 -28.98 7.73 0.59
N ASN A 112 -29.44 6.58 1.07
CA ASN A 112 -30.01 6.41 2.40
C ASN A 112 -29.09 5.56 3.25
N ILE A 113 -28.64 6.09 4.37
CA ILE A 113 -27.99 5.30 5.40
C ILE A 113 -29.05 4.94 6.42
N ASN A 114 -29.29 3.65 6.60
CA ASN A 114 -30.33 3.10 7.46
C ASN A 114 -29.79 2.01 8.40
N ALA A 115 -28.51 2.11 8.77
CA ALA A 115 -27.84 1.22 9.71
C ALA A 115 -26.64 1.90 10.37
N GLU A 116 -26.27 1.43 11.56
CA GLU A 116 -25.21 1.99 12.38
C GLU A 116 -23.80 1.80 11.79
N ASN A 117 -22.87 2.65 12.22
CA ASN A 117 -21.43 2.55 11.94
C ASN A 117 -21.11 2.56 10.43
N PHE A 118 -21.87 3.30 9.64
CA PHE A 118 -21.56 3.54 8.24
C PHE A 118 -20.37 4.47 8.10
N THR A 119 -19.49 4.23 7.12
CA THR A 119 -18.44 5.18 6.77
C THR A 119 -18.36 5.40 5.25
N ALA A 120 -18.14 6.65 4.82
CA ALA A 120 -17.81 6.99 3.43
C ALA A 120 -16.53 7.82 3.33
N ARG A 121 -15.72 7.54 2.30
CA ARG A 121 -14.47 8.26 1.99
C ARG A 121 -14.29 8.59 0.53
N SER A 122 -13.69 9.74 0.26
CA SER A 122 -13.11 10.08 -1.05
C SER A 122 -14.07 9.82 -2.21
N LEU A 123 -15.33 10.22 -2.04
CA LEU A 123 -16.37 10.09 -3.07
C LEU A 123 -17.33 11.29 -3.04
N THR A 124 -18.07 11.48 -4.12
CA THR A 124 -19.15 12.45 -4.22
C THR A 124 -20.51 11.74 -4.11
N ILE A 125 -21.44 12.31 -3.34
CA ILE A 125 -22.86 11.93 -3.36
C ILE A 125 -23.65 13.15 -3.85
N ALA A 126 -24.35 13.01 -4.97
CA ALA A 126 -25.04 14.11 -5.62
C ALA A 126 -26.50 13.78 -5.91
N ASN A 127 -27.42 14.69 -5.62
CA ASN A 127 -28.74 14.65 -6.25
C ASN A 127 -28.67 15.42 -7.59
N GLY A 128 -28.97 14.72 -8.68
CA GLY A 128 -28.92 15.25 -10.03
C GLY A 128 -30.11 16.13 -10.43
N PHE A 129 -31.01 16.49 -9.50
CA PHE A 129 -32.11 17.40 -9.78
C PHE A 129 -31.60 18.80 -10.16
N ASP A 130 -31.88 19.20 -11.40
CA ASP A 130 -31.52 20.52 -11.93
C ASP A 130 -32.54 21.57 -11.47
N PHE A 131 -32.33 22.07 -10.25
CA PHE A 131 -33.16 23.11 -9.67
C PHE A 131 -33.19 24.38 -10.55
N PRO A 132 -32.05 24.97 -10.98
CA PRO A 132 -32.08 26.17 -11.83
C PRO A 132 -32.90 25.99 -13.11
N ALA A 133 -32.74 24.87 -13.82
CA ALA A 133 -33.52 24.61 -15.03
C ALA A 133 -35.02 24.44 -14.71
N ASN A 134 -35.37 23.81 -13.58
CA ASN A 134 -36.76 23.70 -13.14
C ASN A 134 -37.39 25.07 -12.85
N GLN A 135 -36.63 26.00 -12.25
CA GLN A 135 -37.16 27.31 -11.88
C GLN A 135 -37.46 28.21 -13.10
N ILE A 136 -36.67 28.08 -14.17
CA ILE A 136 -36.84 28.83 -15.42
C ILE A 136 -38.10 28.40 -16.20
N LYS A 137 -38.61 27.19 -15.97
CA LYS A 137 -39.86 26.73 -16.61
C LYS A 137 -41.02 27.67 -16.31
N ALA A 138 -41.93 27.82 -17.28
CA ALA A 138 -43.15 28.59 -17.11
C ALA A 138 -43.99 28.02 -15.96
N SER A 139 -44.74 28.88 -15.25
CA SER A 139 -45.53 28.46 -14.08
C SER A 139 -46.61 27.43 -14.40
N ASP A 140 -47.08 27.40 -15.64
CA ASP A 140 -48.07 26.50 -16.20
C ASP A 140 -47.46 25.29 -16.94
N ASP A 141 -46.13 25.17 -17.00
CA ASP A 141 -45.47 23.99 -17.56
C ASP A 141 -45.79 22.76 -16.67
N PRO A 142 -46.45 21.72 -17.22
CA PRO A 142 -46.86 20.54 -16.43
C PRO A 142 -45.67 19.73 -15.90
N THR A 143 -44.45 19.99 -16.38
CA THR A 143 -43.21 19.36 -15.94
C THR A 143 -42.45 20.19 -14.89
N LYS A 144 -42.96 21.38 -14.52
CA LYS A 144 -42.40 22.19 -13.45
C LYS A 144 -42.71 21.56 -12.10
N ILE A 145 -41.67 21.12 -11.41
CA ILE A 145 -41.77 20.52 -10.08
C ILE A 145 -41.93 21.65 -9.06
N GLN A 146 -43.05 21.67 -8.34
CA GLN A 146 -43.33 22.66 -7.30
C GLN A 146 -42.64 22.32 -5.97
N SER A 147 -42.58 21.04 -5.62
CA SER A 147 -41.83 20.57 -4.46
C SER A 147 -40.39 20.23 -4.88
N THR A 148 -39.49 21.19 -4.73
CA THR A 148 -38.13 21.22 -5.33
C THR A 148 -36.96 20.70 -4.49
N GLN A 149 -37.09 20.52 -3.18
CA GLN A 149 -36.14 19.74 -2.38
C GLN A 149 -35.73 18.40 -3.05
N ALA A 150 -34.45 18.08 -2.92
CA ALA A 150 -33.81 16.99 -3.62
C ALA A 150 -32.59 16.50 -2.82
N VAL A 151 -32.83 15.54 -1.93
CA VAL A 151 -31.85 15.07 -0.96
C VAL A 151 -30.73 14.28 -1.65
N ALA A 152 -29.48 14.63 -1.40
CA ALA A 152 -28.34 13.82 -1.83
C ALA A 152 -28.13 12.67 -0.85
N LEU A 153 -28.05 13.00 0.45
CA LEU A 153 -27.78 12.04 1.52
C LEU A 153 -28.82 12.16 2.64
N LEU A 154 -29.47 11.04 2.96
CA LEU A 154 -30.26 10.89 4.19
C LEU A 154 -29.51 9.96 5.15
N ILE A 155 -29.33 10.41 6.38
CA ILE A 155 -28.91 9.57 7.51
C ILE A 155 -30.14 9.34 8.38
N SER A 156 -30.68 8.13 8.38
CA SER A 156 -31.92 7.79 9.08
C SER A 156 -31.72 7.71 10.60
N ASN A 157 -32.82 7.55 11.36
CA ASN A 157 -32.77 7.34 12.82
C ASN A 157 -31.94 6.11 13.22
N GLN A 158 -31.84 5.11 12.35
CA GLN A 158 -31.12 3.85 12.60
C GLN A 158 -29.62 3.97 12.29
N ALA A 159 -29.20 5.07 11.69
CA ALA A 159 -27.85 5.27 11.19
C ALA A 159 -26.99 6.11 12.13
N ASP A 160 -26.92 5.69 13.40
CA ASP A 160 -26.06 6.35 14.38
C ASP A 160 -24.58 6.02 14.11
N HIS A 161 -23.69 6.93 14.52
CA HIS A 161 -22.25 6.82 14.30
C HIS A 161 -21.85 6.76 12.81
N SER A 162 -22.57 7.48 11.94
CA SER A 162 -22.18 7.57 10.52
C SER A 162 -21.04 8.57 10.32
N GLN A 163 -19.99 8.17 9.60
CA GLN A 163 -18.80 8.97 9.35
C GLN A 163 -18.59 9.28 7.85
N PHE A 164 -18.18 10.50 7.53
CA PHE A 164 -17.88 10.96 6.17
C PHE A 164 -16.56 11.74 6.16
N LYS A 165 -15.56 11.26 5.42
CA LYS A 165 -14.23 11.91 5.35
C LYS A 165 -13.82 12.18 3.91
N ASN A 166 -13.47 13.42 3.59
CA ASN A 166 -13.18 13.83 2.21
C ASN A 166 -14.33 13.47 1.24
N VAL A 167 -15.58 13.71 1.66
CA VAL A 167 -16.78 13.48 0.84
C VAL A 167 -17.30 14.80 0.29
N ASN A 168 -17.80 14.80 -0.94
CA ASN A 168 -18.50 15.96 -1.52
C ASN A 168 -20.00 15.66 -1.64
N LEU A 169 -20.83 16.42 -0.92
CA LEU A 169 -22.28 16.35 -0.99
C LEU A 169 -22.81 17.48 -1.87
N VAL A 170 -23.49 17.12 -2.95
CA VAL A 170 -23.93 18.06 -3.98
C VAL A 170 -25.45 18.04 -4.11
N GLY A 171 -26.05 19.21 -3.96
CA GLY A 171 -27.46 19.42 -4.18
C GLY A 171 -27.78 20.91 -4.28
N TYR A 172 -29.03 21.22 -4.01
CA TYR A 172 -29.60 22.55 -4.12
C TYR A 172 -30.43 22.80 -2.85
N GLN A 173 -31.71 22.41 -2.86
CA GLN A 173 -32.54 22.43 -1.67
C GLN A 173 -32.51 21.07 -0.96
N ASP A 174 -32.36 21.08 0.36
CA ASP A 174 -32.39 19.90 1.25
C ASP A 174 -31.27 18.86 0.96
N THR A 175 -30.05 19.30 0.61
CA THR A 175 -28.95 18.40 0.20
C THR A 175 -28.65 17.27 1.20
N LEU A 176 -28.54 17.58 2.50
CA LEU A 176 -28.19 16.66 3.58
C LEU A 176 -29.28 16.61 4.63
N TYR A 177 -29.93 15.45 4.77
CA TYR A 177 -30.95 15.20 5.78
C TYR A 177 -30.41 14.30 6.90
N ILE A 178 -30.31 14.80 8.13
CA ILE A 178 -29.77 14.07 9.28
C ILE A 178 -30.88 13.81 10.30
N LYS A 179 -31.16 12.53 10.57
CA LYS A 179 -32.12 12.14 11.62
C LYS A 179 -31.48 11.43 12.81
N SER A 180 -30.36 10.70 12.62
CA SER A 180 -29.64 10.08 13.74
C SER A 180 -28.94 11.12 14.63
N PRO A 181 -28.82 10.86 15.94
CA PRO A 181 -28.35 11.85 16.90
C PRO A 181 -26.85 12.17 16.79
N MET A 182 -26.01 11.25 16.31
CA MET A 182 -24.56 11.43 16.34
C MET A 182 -23.86 10.97 15.06
N ASN A 183 -23.27 11.92 14.34
CA ASN A 183 -22.56 11.70 13.07
C ASN A 183 -21.31 12.56 12.98
N TYR A 184 -20.39 12.21 12.08
CA TYR A 184 -19.12 12.91 11.92
C TYR A 184 -18.80 13.21 10.45
N PHE A 185 -18.46 14.45 10.15
CA PHE A 185 -17.98 14.89 8.83
C PHE A 185 -16.63 15.57 8.99
N ASP A 186 -15.65 15.19 8.18
CA ASP A 186 -14.31 15.76 8.22
C ASP A 186 -13.76 15.97 6.82
N GLN A 187 -13.05 17.08 6.61
CA GLN A 187 -12.45 17.45 5.32
C GLN A 187 -13.42 17.38 4.13
N SER A 188 -14.71 17.59 4.37
CA SER A 188 -15.78 17.35 3.39
C SER A 188 -16.24 18.66 2.74
N ARG A 189 -16.96 18.55 1.63
CA ARG A 189 -17.60 19.68 0.95
C ARG A 189 -19.09 19.44 0.93
N ILE A 190 -19.90 20.40 1.33
CA ILE A 190 -21.37 20.30 1.31
C ILE A 190 -21.90 21.53 0.59
N SER A 191 -22.70 21.34 -0.46
CA SER A 191 -23.21 22.44 -1.28
C SER A 191 -24.71 22.41 -1.48
N GLY A 192 -25.33 23.59 -1.40
CA GLY A 192 -26.75 23.80 -1.62
C GLY A 192 -27.13 25.27 -1.39
N HIS A 193 -28.44 25.56 -1.36
CA HIS A 193 -28.94 26.89 -1.05
C HIS A 193 -29.96 26.87 0.11
N VAL A 194 -31.15 26.31 -0.07
CA VAL A 194 -32.22 26.34 0.95
C VAL A 194 -32.14 25.08 1.80
N ASP A 195 -32.02 25.27 3.12
CA ASP A 195 -32.05 24.23 4.15
C ASP A 195 -31.14 23.04 3.85
N PHE A 196 -29.99 23.30 3.24
CA PHE A 196 -29.24 22.21 2.61
C PHE A 196 -28.52 21.30 3.62
N ILE A 197 -28.51 21.66 4.90
CA ILE A 197 -28.19 20.78 6.04
C ILE A 197 -29.34 20.87 7.06
N PHE A 198 -30.19 19.84 7.12
CA PHE A 198 -31.40 19.91 7.93
C PHE A 198 -31.71 18.59 8.63
N GLY A 199 -32.56 18.65 9.65
CA GLY A 199 -33.05 17.45 10.33
C GLY A 199 -33.03 17.48 11.85
N TYR A 200 -33.54 16.39 12.42
CA TYR A 200 -33.69 16.17 13.87
C TYR A 200 -32.36 15.83 14.56
N GLY A 201 -31.45 15.25 13.79
CA GLY A 201 -30.25 14.62 14.29
C GLY A 201 -29.15 15.59 14.71
N GLY A 202 -27.96 15.03 14.91
CA GLY A 202 -26.76 15.78 15.25
C GLY A 202 -25.57 15.35 14.43
N ALA A 203 -24.66 16.30 14.19
CA ALA A 203 -23.42 16.05 13.48
C ALA A 203 -22.34 17.01 13.96
N LEU A 204 -21.15 16.47 14.22
CA LEU A 204 -19.93 17.25 14.29
C LEU A 204 -19.32 17.32 12.89
N ILE A 205 -19.20 18.54 12.35
CA ILE A 205 -18.67 18.83 11.02
C ILE A 205 -17.39 19.66 11.20
N GLU A 206 -16.24 19.08 10.85
CA GLU A 206 -14.93 19.70 11.04
C GLU A 206 -14.17 19.87 9.73
N ASN A 207 -13.31 20.90 9.67
CA ASN A 207 -12.35 21.12 8.58
C ASN A 207 -12.98 21.10 7.17
N SER A 208 -14.27 21.43 7.08
CA SER A 208 -15.08 21.21 5.89
C SER A 208 -15.45 22.53 5.21
N ASN A 209 -15.77 22.48 3.93
CA ASN A 209 -16.26 23.62 3.15
C ASN A 209 -17.78 23.52 2.94
N ILE A 210 -18.50 24.54 3.42
CA ILE A 210 -19.95 24.68 3.34
C ILE A 210 -20.22 25.74 2.27
N VAL A 211 -20.75 25.33 1.12
CA VAL A 211 -20.83 26.15 -0.09
C VAL A 211 -22.26 26.57 -0.40
N ALA A 212 -22.53 27.86 -0.26
CA ALA A 212 -23.78 28.49 -0.63
C ALA A 212 -23.86 28.69 -2.15
N ARG A 213 -24.85 28.06 -2.79
CA ARG A 213 -25.01 28.03 -4.26
C ARG A 213 -25.80 29.21 -4.79
N ASN A 214 -25.50 29.62 -6.01
CA ASN A 214 -26.16 30.75 -6.65
C ASN A 214 -27.64 30.46 -6.97
N ARG A 215 -28.46 31.51 -7.03
CA ARG A 215 -29.89 31.50 -7.36
C ARG A 215 -30.17 32.65 -8.33
N ASN A 216 -30.87 32.35 -9.41
CA ASN A 216 -31.28 33.35 -10.41
C ASN A 216 -32.80 33.58 -10.42
N ASP A 217 -33.53 32.87 -9.56
CA ASP A 217 -34.99 32.91 -9.43
C ASP A 217 -35.47 33.67 -8.19
N VAL A 218 -34.56 34.40 -7.53
CA VAL A 218 -34.82 35.18 -6.32
C VAL A 218 -34.68 36.67 -6.65
N ALA A 219 -35.62 37.49 -6.17
CA ALA A 219 -35.58 38.94 -6.36
C ALA A 219 -34.41 39.56 -5.58
N ASN A 220 -33.90 40.71 -6.07
CA ASN A 220 -32.82 41.41 -5.39
C ASN A 220 -33.23 41.82 -3.97
N GLY A 221 -32.41 41.50 -2.97
CA GLY A 221 -32.66 41.78 -1.56
C GLY A 221 -33.39 40.67 -0.79
N GLU A 222 -33.90 39.63 -1.47
CA GLU A 222 -34.49 38.46 -0.82
C GLU A 222 -33.42 37.40 -0.48
N PRO A 223 -33.60 36.61 0.61
CA PRO A 223 -32.68 35.53 0.94
C PRO A 223 -32.59 34.46 -0.16
N TYR A 224 -31.37 34.14 -0.58
CA TYR A 224 -31.06 33.06 -1.52
C TYR A 224 -31.19 31.68 -0.87
N GLY A 225 -30.96 31.60 0.44
CA GLY A 225 -31.14 30.37 1.20
C GLY A 225 -30.63 30.40 2.64
N TYR A 226 -30.52 29.21 3.20
CA TYR A 226 -30.24 28.96 4.62
C TYR A 226 -29.31 27.77 4.70
N LEU A 227 -28.17 27.93 5.38
CA LEU A 227 -27.19 26.86 5.52
C LEU A 227 -27.77 25.69 6.29
N THR A 228 -28.40 25.98 7.44
CA THR A 228 -28.99 24.94 8.28
C THR A 228 -30.47 25.14 8.57
N ALA A 229 -31.18 24.01 8.73
CA ALA A 229 -32.53 23.99 9.26
C ALA A 229 -32.68 22.87 10.31
N PRO A 230 -32.09 23.05 11.51
CA PRO A 230 -32.12 22.05 12.57
C PRO A 230 -33.51 21.95 13.20
N ALA A 231 -33.93 20.72 13.48
CA ALA A 231 -35.14 20.32 14.19
C ALA A 231 -34.80 19.50 15.45
N THR A 232 -33.62 19.74 16.02
CA THR A 232 -33.09 19.00 17.17
C THR A 232 -34.04 19.09 18.35
N ASP A 233 -34.43 17.94 18.92
CA ASP A 233 -35.25 17.91 20.13
C ASP A 233 -34.54 18.63 21.28
N ILE A 234 -35.28 19.38 22.09
CA ILE A 234 -34.74 20.15 23.22
C ILE A 234 -33.96 19.29 24.22
N LYS A 235 -34.26 17.99 24.33
CA LYS A 235 -33.55 17.03 25.19
C LYS A 235 -32.23 16.53 24.60
N GLN A 236 -32.06 16.61 23.29
CA GLN A 236 -30.79 16.24 22.65
C GLN A 236 -29.80 17.41 22.77
N PRO A 237 -28.63 17.23 23.41
CA PRO A 237 -27.74 18.34 23.76
C PRO A 237 -27.09 19.02 22.55
N TYR A 238 -26.80 18.26 21.49
CA TYR A 238 -26.12 18.76 20.30
C TYR A 238 -26.90 18.39 19.03
N GLY A 239 -27.20 19.40 18.22
CA GLY A 239 -27.62 19.28 16.83
C GLY A 239 -26.41 19.37 15.89
N PHE A 240 -26.39 20.38 15.02
CA PHE A 240 -25.27 20.59 14.09
C PHE A 240 -24.18 21.45 14.75
N VAL A 241 -22.95 20.96 14.76
CA VAL A 241 -21.78 21.68 15.29
C VAL A 241 -20.71 21.74 14.21
N PHE A 242 -20.37 22.96 13.79
CA PHE A 242 -19.36 23.24 12.79
C PHE A 242 -18.10 23.75 13.48
N LYS A 243 -16.95 23.12 13.23
CA LYS A 243 -15.65 23.56 13.75
C LYS A 243 -14.62 23.73 12.66
N ASN A 244 -13.89 24.84 12.69
CA ASN A 244 -12.80 25.12 11.74
C ASN A 244 -13.25 24.98 10.27
N CYS A 245 -14.53 25.26 9.99
CA CYS A 245 -15.10 25.15 8.66
C CYS A 245 -14.94 26.46 7.88
N GLN A 246 -15.07 26.37 6.57
CA GLN A 246 -15.15 27.51 5.66
C GLN A 246 -16.58 27.60 5.14
N LEU A 247 -17.23 28.74 5.31
CA LEU A 247 -18.53 29.05 4.75
C LEU A 247 -18.27 29.97 3.55
N THR A 248 -18.40 29.42 2.34
CA THR A 248 -18.04 30.07 1.08
C THR A 248 -19.24 30.18 0.17
N LYS A 249 -19.20 31.14 -0.76
CA LYS A 249 -20.13 31.21 -1.89
C LYS A 249 -19.60 30.47 -3.11
N GLU A 250 -20.49 29.87 -3.90
CA GLU A 250 -20.16 29.14 -5.14
C GLU A 250 -19.47 30.01 -6.18
N SER A 251 -19.83 31.30 -6.22
CA SER A 251 -19.24 32.31 -7.10
C SER A 251 -19.44 33.71 -6.53
N ASN A 252 -18.76 34.71 -7.10
CA ASN A 252 -18.95 36.11 -6.75
C ASN A 252 -20.32 36.69 -7.15
N GLU A 253 -21.14 35.92 -7.88
CA GLU A 253 -22.51 36.31 -8.23
C GLU A 253 -23.48 36.14 -7.06
N VAL A 254 -23.12 35.34 -6.06
CA VAL A 254 -23.90 35.24 -4.81
C VAL A 254 -23.75 36.56 -4.05
N PRO A 255 -24.85 37.31 -3.84
CA PRO A 255 -24.77 38.63 -3.22
C PRO A 255 -24.33 38.54 -1.75
N ALA A 256 -23.69 39.61 -1.27
CA ALA A 256 -23.49 39.79 0.17
C ALA A 256 -24.84 39.77 0.90
N LYS A 257 -24.85 39.28 2.15
CA LYS A 257 -26.05 39.21 3.00
C LYS A 257 -27.25 38.51 2.34
N SER A 258 -27.03 37.47 1.53
CA SER A 258 -28.08 36.69 0.87
C SER A 258 -28.39 35.35 1.55
N PHE A 259 -27.59 34.91 2.53
CA PHE A 259 -27.75 33.63 3.21
C PHE A 259 -27.80 33.77 4.74
N ALA A 260 -28.66 32.98 5.38
CA ALA A 260 -28.62 32.80 6.83
C ALA A 260 -27.78 31.57 7.22
N LEU A 261 -27.12 31.64 8.38
CA LEU A 261 -26.47 30.51 9.04
C LEU A 261 -27.46 29.37 9.31
N GLY A 262 -28.70 29.72 9.65
CA GLY A 262 -29.78 28.76 9.73
C GLY A 262 -31.10 29.36 10.18
N ARG A 263 -32.14 28.52 10.16
CA ARG A 263 -33.50 28.84 10.62
C ARG A 263 -34.15 27.66 11.35
N PRO A 264 -35.05 27.87 12.33
CA PRO A 264 -35.53 26.80 13.19
C PRO A 264 -36.63 25.98 12.53
N TRP A 265 -36.29 24.78 12.08
CA TRP A 265 -37.29 23.90 11.50
C TRP A 265 -38.06 23.19 12.61
N HIS A 266 -39.35 23.49 12.71
CA HIS A 266 -40.30 22.75 13.55
C HIS A 266 -41.16 21.86 12.62
N PRO A 267 -40.82 20.57 12.48
CA PRO A 267 -41.46 19.72 11.49
C PRO A 267 -42.93 19.49 11.83
N THR A 268 -43.79 19.37 10.82
CA THR A 268 -45.18 19.00 11.04
C THR A 268 -45.27 17.54 11.51
N THR A 269 -45.56 17.35 12.78
CA THR A 269 -45.62 16.07 13.48
C THR A 269 -47.06 15.75 13.86
N THR A 270 -47.41 14.46 13.85
CA THR A 270 -48.70 13.99 14.36
C THR A 270 -48.55 13.69 15.85
N PHE A 271 -49.37 14.34 16.67
CA PHE A 271 -49.53 14.14 18.10
C PHE A 271 -50.92 13.57 18.39
N ASP A 272 -51.17 13.14 19.63
CA ASP A 272 -52.48 12.65 20.06
C ASP A 272 -53.60 13.71 19.89
N ASP A 273 -53.22 14.99 19.88
CA ASP A 273 -54.12 16.14 19.85
C ASP A 273 -54.10 16.93 18.53
N GLY A 274 -53.49 16.39 17.47
CA GLY A 274 -53.53 16.99 16.13
C GLY A 274 -52.23 16.81 15.33
N ARG A 275 -52.17 17.46 14.17
CA ARG A 275 -50.99 17.45 13.29
C ARG A 275 -50.53 18.89 13.04
N TYR A 276 -49.42 19.28 13.67
CA TYR A 276 -48.91 20.65 13.68
C TYR A 276 -47.38 20.67 13.87
N ALA A 277 -46.76 21.84 13.77
CA ALA A 277 -45.32 22.02 13.94
C ALA A 277 -44.88 21.64 15.36
N ASP A 278 -43.87 20.76 15.48
CA ASP A 278 -43.44 20.19 16.75
C ASP A 278 -42.85 21.25 17.70
N PRO A 279 -43.47 21.55 18.84
CA PRO A 279 -42.98 22.58 19.77
C PRO A 279 -41.68 22.20 20.47
N ASN A 280 -41.33 20.91 20.55
CA ASN A 280 -40.11 20.43 21.22
C ASN A 280 -38.89 20.39 20.28
N ALA A 281 -39.09 20.56 18.98
CA ALA A 281 -38.04 20.61 17.97
C ALA A 281 -37.28 21.96 17.98
N ILE A 282 -36.70 22.32 19.12
CA ILE A 282 -35.93 23.56 19.31
C ILE A 282 -34.51 23.35 18.78
N GLY A 283 -34.34 23.60 17.47
CA GLY A 283 -33.12 23.30 16.73
C GLY A 283 -31.82 23.84 17.34
N HIS A 284 -30.74 23.06 17.23
CA HIS A 284 -29.40 23.45 17.67
C HIS A 284 -28.43 23.55 16.48
N SER A 285 -27.76 24.69 16.36
CA SER A 285 -26.66 24.90 15.41
C SER A 285 -25.58 25.79 16.02
N ALA A 286 -24.32 25.34 15.98
CA ALA A 286 -23.19 26.08 16.51
C ALA A 286 -22.05 26.18 15.49
N PHE A 287 -21.53 27.40 15.23
CA PHE A 287 -20.38 27.63 14.37
C PHE A 287 -19.19 28.15 15.17
N ILE A 288 -18.09 27.39 15.20
CA ILE A 288 -16.94 27.60 16.08
C ILE A 288 -15.67 27.69 15.25
N ASN A 289 -14.88 28.76 15.41
CA ASN A 289 -13.64 29.01 14.67
C ASN A 289 -13.79 28.90 13.14
N CYS A 290 -14.96 29.22 12.60
CA CYS A 290 -15.22 29.12 11.17
C CYS A 290 -14.82 30.42 10.44
N SER A 291 -14.38 30.30 9.19
CA SER A 291 -14.24 31.44 8.27
C SER A 291 -15.55 31.64 7.53
N ILE A 292 -16.11 32.85 7.57
CA ILE A 292 -17.44 33.18 7.07
C ILE A 292 -17.34 34.33 6.07
N ASP A 293 -17.72 34.05 4.83
CA ASP A 293 -17.74 35.04 3.74
C ASP A 293 -18.97 35.98 3.81
N ASP A 294 -18.97 37.07 3.06
CA ASP A 294 -19.91 38.21 3.13
C ASP A 294 -21.38 37.89 2.84
N HIS A 295 -21.66 36.77 2.16
CA HIS A 295 -23.00 36.30 1.86
C HIS A 295 -23.84 36.01 3.12
N ILE A 296 -23.22 35.82 4.28
CA ILE A 296 -23.95 35.53 5.53
C ILE A 296 -24.49 36.80 6.20
N TYR A 297 -25.80 36.88 6.41
CA TYR A 297 -26.46 37.99 7.13
C TYR A 297 -26.74 37.71 8.62
N GLY A 298 -26.80 36.45 9.06
CA GLY A 298 -27.13 36.09 10.44
C GLY A 298 -28.00 34.85 10.52
N TRP A 299 -28.98 34.85 11.42
CA TRP A 299 -29.96 33.78 11.58
C TRP A 299 -31.33 34.27 11.10
N ASP A 300 -32.24 33.36 10.79
CA ASP A 300 -33.58 33.72 10.30
C ASP A 300 -34.69 32.89 10.94
N GLN A 301 -35.92 33.41 10.90
CA GLN A 301 -37.12 32.74 11.37
C GLN A 301 -37.62 31.70 10.35
N MET A 302 -38.46 30.78 10.83
CA MET A 302 -39.17 29.84 9.95
C MET A 302 -40.62 29.74 10.40
N SER A 303 -41.54 29.67 9.43
CA SER A 303 -42.95 29.47 9.73
C SER A 303 -43.33 28.00 9.74
N GLY A 304 -44.27 27.63 10.60
CA GLY A 304 -44.97 26.34 10.59
C GLY A 304 -46.48 26.51 10.79
N THR A 305 -47.18 25.38 10.89
CA THR A 305 -48.62 25.33 11.17
C THR A 305 -48.85 25.10 12.66
N GLY A 306 -49.61 25.98 13.31
CA GLY A 306 -50.03 25.85 14.71
C GLY A 306 -51.09 24.77 14.89
N LYS A 307 -51.35 24.40 16.15
CA LYS A 307 -52.34 23.36 16.52
C LYS A 307 -53.76 23.69 16.03
N ASP A 308 -54.09 24.96 15.89
CA ASP A 308 -55.35 25.48 15.36
C ASP A 308 -55.35 25.64 13.83
N GLY A 309 -54.28 25.26 13.14
CA GLY A 309 -54.11 25.43 11.70
C GLY A 309 -53.57 26.80 11.27
N SER A 310 -53.33 27.72 12.21
CA SER A 310 -52.79 29.05 11.91
C SER A 310 -51.31 29.00 11.52
N LYS A 311 -50.79 30.07 10.92
CA LYS A 311 -49.35 30.22 10.66
C LYS A 311 -48.65 30.70 11.94
N VAL A 312 -47.68 29.95 12.43
CA VAL A 312 -46.84 30.29 13.59
C VAL A 312 -45.41 30.55 13.12
N TRP A 313 -44.74 31.54 13.71
CA TRP A 313 -43.34 31.86 13.43
C TRP A 313 -42.46 31.40 14.58
N PHE A 314 -41.41 30.67 14.26
CA PHE A 314 -40.36 30.25 15.19
C PHE A 314 -39.12 31.11 14.95
N THR A 315 -38.59 31.67 16.01
CA THR A 315 -37.57 32.72 15.94
C THR A 315 -36.18 32.20 16.31
N PRO A 316 -35.10 32.79 15.76
CA PRO A 316 -33.74 32.51 16.21
C PRO A 316 -33.52 32.68 17.72
N GLU A 317 -34.20 33.64 18.35
CA GLU A 317 -34.12 33.99 19.77
C GLU A 317 -34.55 32.84 20.67
N ASP A 318 -35.57 32.11 20.24
CA ASP A 318 -36.11 30.94 20.95
C ASP A 318 -35.39 29.64 20.59
N SER A 319 -34.37 29.72 19.73
CA SER A 319 -33.61 28.59 19.19
C SER A 319 -32.22 28.45 19.82
N ARG A 320 -31.57 27.30 19.66
CA ARG A 320 -30.23 27.03 20.20
C ARG A 320 -29.15 27.31 19.16
N PHE A 321 -29.11 28.55 18.69
CA PHE A 321 -28.15 29.02 17.70
C PHE A 321 -26.98 29.73 18.37
N TRP A 322 -25.76 29.39 17.95
CA TRP A 322 -24.56 29.79 18.66
C TRP A 322 -23.37 30.01 17.74
N GLU A 323 -22.52 30.94 18.14
CA GLU A 323 -21.25 31.18 17.46
C GLU A 323 -20.10 31.36 18.45
N TYR A 324 -18.89 31.07 17.98
CA TYR A 324 -17.69 31.33 18.78
C TYR A 324 -16.48 31.57 17.89
N HIS A 325 -15.89 32.77 17.99
CA HIS A 325 -14.59 33.08 17.40
C HIS A 325 -14.52 32.80 15.89
N ASN A 326 -15.63 33.02 15.20
CA ASN A 326 -15.69 33.02 13.75
C ASN A 326 -14.95 34.26 13.19
N ARG A 327 -14.50 34.16 11.94
CA ARG A 327 -13.70 35.18 11.24
C ARG A 327 -14.26 35.41 9.84
N GLY A 328 -13.80 36.45 9.14
CA GLY A 328 -14.25 36.77 7.78
C GLY A 328 -15.36 37.82 7.73
N GLU A 329 -15.73 38.25 6.53
CA GLU A 329 -16.61 39.41 6.30
C GLU A 329 -18.05 39.20 6.79
N GLY A 330 -18.54 37.95 6.81
CA GLY A 330 -19.86 37.60 7.36
C GLY A 330 -19.88 37.33 8.88
N SER A 331 -18.74 37.46 9.56
CA SER A 331 -18.63 37.27 11.02
C SER A 331 -18.91 38.56 11.80
N VAL A 332 -19.49 38.44 13.00
CA VAL A 332 -19.64 39.60 13.91
C VAL A 332 -18.35 39.76 14.72
N GLN A 333 -17.77 40.95 14.68
CA GLN A 333 -16.61 41.30 15.52
C GLN A 333 -17.09 41.55 16.96
N VAL A 334 -16.59 40.76 17.92
CA VAL A 334 -16.82 41.03 19.34
C VAL A 334 -15.97 42.25 19.72
N GLN A 335 -16.55 43.45 19.72
CA GLN A 335 -15.87 44.62 20.28
C GLN A 335 -15.72 44.41 21.80
N SER A 336 -14.49 44.29 22.24
CA SER A 336 -14.15 44.34 23.66
C SER A 336 -14.54 45.72 24.21
N HIS A 337 -15.35 45.71 25.26
CA HIS A 337 -15.91 46.86 25.97
C HIS A 337 -17.19 47.41 25.35
N HIS A 338 -18.35 47.19 26.00
CA HIS A 338 -19.23 48.24 26.52
C HIS A 338 -20.35 47.63 27.38
N ASN A 339 -20.79 48.41 28.37
CA ASN A 339 -21.73 48.03 29.44
C ASN A 339 -23.12 47.62 28.93
N HIS A 340 -23.83 46.86 29.76
CA HIS A 340 -25.14 46.22 29.57
C HIS A 340 -26.36 47.14 29.29
N SER A 341 -26.21 48.30 28.62
CA SER A 341 -27.33 49.23 28.42
C SER A 341 -27.59 49.76 27.00
N ASP A 342 -26.78 49.47 25.99
CA ASP A 342 -27.08 49.91 24.61
C ASP A 342 -27.78 48.80 23.81
N LYS A 343 -29.10 48.72 24.01
CA LYS A 343 -30.00 47.98 23.12
C LYS A 343 -30.34 48.82 21.88
N LEU A 344 -30.27 48.14 20.73
CA LEU A 344 -31.07 48.38 19.52
C LEU A 344 -30.70 49.61 18.67
N LYS A 345 -29.69 49.46 17.80
CA LYS A 345 -29.65 50.18 16.51
C LYS A 345 -29.22 49.35 15.28
N ASP A 346 -28.90 48.07 15.42
CA ASP A 346 -28.71 47.20 14.24
C ASP A 346 -29.27 45.79 14.51
N ASN A 347 -30.06 45.30 13.57
CA ASN A 347 -31.04 44.23 13.75
C ASN A 347 -30.43 42.82 13.59
N THR A 348 -29.36 42.48 14.31
CA THR A 348 -28.66 41.20 14.11
C THR A 348 -28.57 40.40 15.40
N TYR A 349 -29.60 39.58 15.70
CA TYR A 349 -29.52 38.58 16.76
C TYR A 349 -28.46 37.53 16.40
N ARG A 350 -27.36 37.51 17.16
CA ARG A 350 -26.09 36.85 16.79
C ARG A 350 -25.35 36.30 18.03
N PRO A 351 -25.99 35.42 18.83
CA PRO A 351 -25.51 35.01 20.15
C PRO A 351 -24.13 34.32 20.11
N GLN A 352 -23.24 34.74 21.01
CA GLN A 352 -21.88 34.19 21.14
C GLN A 352 -21.77 33.30 22.37
N LEU A 353 -21.09 32.16 22.23
CA LEU A 353 -20.71 31.31 23.37
C LEU A 353 -19.68 32.03 24.24
N THR A 354 -19.81 31.90 25.54
CA THR A 354 -18.80 32.35 26.50
C THR A 354 -17.60 31.40 26.55
N LYS A 355 -16.49 31.87 27.14
CA LYS A 355 -15.31 31.03 27.43
C LYS A 355 -15.60 29.81 28.33
N GLN A 356 -16.67 29.84 29.12
CA GLN A 356 -17.11 28.67 29.90
C GLN A 356 -17.97 27.72 29.06
N GLN A 357 -18.93 28.25 28.30
CA GLN A 357 -19.81 27.42 27.45
C GLN A 357 -19.03 26.69 26.36
N ILE A 358 -18.00 27.31 25.76
CA ILE A 358 -17.21 26.64 24.72
C ILE A 358 -16.51 25.35 25.20
N LYS A 359 -16.24 25.21 26.50
CA LYS A 359 -15.69 23.97 27.07
C LYS A 359 -16.66 22.78 27.01
N LEU A 360 -17.96 23.04 26.83
CA LEU A 360 -18.96 22.00 26.60
C LEU A 360 -18.84 21.42 25.19
N TYR A 361 -18.43 22.25 24.22
CA TYR A 361 -18.20 21.85 22.84
C TYR A 361 -16.81 21.23 22.65
N ASP A 362 -16.39 20.32 23.52
CA ASP A 362 -15.22 19.46 23.27
C ASP A 362 -15.61 18.28 22.37
N ASN A 363 -14.71 17.80 21.50
CA ASN A 363 -15.04 16.71 20.56
C ASN A 363 -15.48 15.44 21.29
N ASN A 364 -14.80 15.10 22.39
CA ASN A 364 -15.15 13.91 23.18
C ASN A 364 -16.54 14.01 23.81
N ARG A 365 -17.00 15.24 24.14
CA ARG A 365 -18.34 15.48 24.67
C ARG A 365 -19.42 15.43 23.60
N ILE A 366 -19.16 16.06 22.45
CA ILE A 366 -20.11 16.07 21.32
C ILE A 366 -20.29 14.64 20.78
N LEU A 367 -19.19 13.91 20.65
CA LEU A 367 -19.17 12.53 20.17
C LEU A 367 -19.42 11.50 21.28
N GLN A 368 -19.68 11.93 22.52
CA GLN A 368 -19.98 11.03 23.65
C GLN A 368 -18.99 9.87 23.83
N GLY A 369 -17.70 10.11 23.61
CA GLY A 369 -16.65 9.07 23.67
C GLY A 369 -16.42 8.28 22.39
N TRP A 370 -17.23 8.47 21.34
CA TRP A 370 -16.98 7.90 20.02
C TRP A 370 -15.74 8.52 19.39
N ILE A 371 -14.87 7.65 18.85
CA ILE A 371 -13.65 8.03 18.16
C ILE A 371 -13.79 7.59 16.70
N PRO A 372 -14.34 8.43 15.80
CA PRO A 372 -14.28 8.18 14.36
C PRO A 372 -12.82 8.17 13.87
N ASP A 373 -12.58 7.79 12.61
CA ASP A 373 -11.26 7.99 12.00
C ASP A 373 -11.05 9.48 11.69
N ILE A 374 -10.67 10.22 12.71
CA ILE A 374 -10.49 11.67 12.71
C ILE A 374 -9.22 12.00 11.91
N SER A 375 -9.19 13.14 11.21
CA SER A 375 -7.92 13.79 10.87
C SER A 375 -6.98 13.82 12.08
N LEU A 376 -5.69 13.62 11.84
CA LEU A 376 -4.74 13.58 12.95
C LEU A 376 -4.77 14.94 13.71
N PRO A 377 -4.66 14.94 15.05
CA PRO A 377 -4.65 16.17 15.84
C PRO A 377 -3.71 17.25 15.28
N ASN A 378 -4.00 18.52 15.58
CA ASN A 378 -3.24 19.70 15.10
C ASN A 378 -1.73 19.73 15.44
N ASN A 379 -1.24 18.77 16.24
CA ASN A 379 0.16 18.62 16.64
C ASN A 379 0.70 17.22 16.33
N SER A 380 0.07 16.47 15.42
CA SER A 380 0.48 15.11 15.15
C SER A 380 1.80 15.05 14.41
N GLN A 381 2.74 14.36 15.02
CA GLN A 381 4.09 14.14 14.53
C GLN A 381 4.29 12.66 14.23
N LEU A 382 4.94 12.36 13.11
CA LEU A 382 5.57 11.08 12.88
C LEU A 382 7.02 11.15 13.34
N LYS A 383 7.43 10.21 14.19
CA LYS A 383 8.84 10.02 14.58
C LYS A 383 9.26 8.60 14.25
N GLY A 384 10.50 8.44 13.81
CA GLY A 384 11.02 7.11 13.56
C GLY A 384 12.53 7.09 13.46
N GLU A 385 13.05 5.89 13.35
CA GLU A 385 14.45 5.61 13.04
C GLU A 385 14.53 4.66 11.86
N VAL A 386 15.58 4.82 11.06
CA VAL A 386 15.93 3.91 9.98
C VAL A 386 17.08 3.03 10.46
N LEU A 387 16.85 1.71 10.54
CA LEU A 387 17.85 0.73 10.97
C LEU A 387 18.27 -0.15 9.80
N ASN A 388 19.49 0.04 9.31
CA ASN A 388 20.15 -0.85 8.34
C ASN A 388 21.66 -0.54 8.33
N GLU A 389 22.50 -1.56 8.50
CA GLU A 389 23.96 -1.42 8.62
C GLU A 389 24.61 -0.84 7.35
N ALA A 390 24.05 -1.13 6.18
CA ALA A 390 24.58 -0.71 4.88
C ALA A 390 24.04 0.66 4.43
N MET A 391 23.10 1.26 5.17
CA MET A 391 22.49 2.52 4.77
C MET A 391 23.37 3.72 5.13
N THR A 392 23.48 4.66 4.19
CA THR A 392 24.17 5.93 4.42
C THR A 392 23.21 7.02 4.88
N PHE A 393 23.63 7.85 5.82
CA PHE A 393 22.82 8.95 6.37
C PHE A 393 23.52 10.31 6.18
N PRO A 394 22.76 11.41 5.96
CA PRO A 394 21.30 11.53 6.06
C PRO A 394 20.54 10.95 4.84
N ALA A 395 19.50 10.17 5.10
CA ALA A 395 18.58 9.66 4.09
C ALA A 395 17.38 10.61 3.92
N THR A 396 16.77 10.61 2.74
CA THR A 396 15.48 11.30 2.51
C THR A 396 14.34 10.40 2.94
N ILE A 397 13.40 10.96 3.70
CA ILE A 397 12.18 10.29 4.14
C ILE A 397 11.00 10.85 3.36
N THR A 398 10.29 9.98 2.66
CA THR A 398 9.05 10.30 1.94
C THR A 398 7.88 9.67 2.67
N VAL A 399 6.95 10.50 3.15
CA VAL A 399 5.73 10.08 3.84
C VAL A 399 4.55 10.36 2.91
N ILE A 400 3.77 9.34 2.58
CA ILE A 400 2.61 9.44 1.68
C ILE A 400 1.41 8.82 2.38
N ASP A 401 0.28 9.52 2.37
CA ASP A 401 -0.95 9.07 3.01
C ASP A 401 -1.94 8.43 2.01
N SER A 402 -3.10 8.00 2.48
CA SER A 402 -4.11 7.36 1.64
C SER A 402 -4.86 8.31 0.68
N LEU A 403 -4.71 9.62 0.86
CA LEU A 403 -5.27 10.66 0.00
C LEU A 403 -4.22 11.25 -0.96
N GLY A 404 -2.97 10.78 -0.90
CA GLY A 404 -1.85 11.25 -1.71
C GLY A 404 -1.18 12.52 -1.19
N GLN A 405 -1.50 12.95 0.03
CA GLN A 405 -0.72 13.98 0.69
C GLN A 405 0.68 13.45 0.93
N THR A 406 1.68 14.26 0.55
CA THR A 406 3.09 13.90 0.66
C THR A 406 3.83 14.88 1.56
N VAL A 407 4.64 14.34 2.46
CA VAL A 407 5.56 15.11 3.31
C VAL A 407 6.96 14.55 3.15
N ILE A 408 7.94 15.43 2.93
CA ILE A 408 9.35 15.06 2.80
C ILE A 408 10.11 15.52 4.05
N ALA A 409 10.90 14.61 4.62
CA ALA A 409 11.80 14.88 5.71
C ALA A 409 13.20 14.31 5.42
N ARG A 410 14.13 14.50 6.35
CA ARG A 410 15.47 13.89 6.30
C ARG A 410 15.80 13.27 7.64
N THR A 411 16.57 12.20 7.61
CA THR A 411 17.15 11.66 8.85
C THR A 411 18.28 12.55 9.35
N ASP A 412 18.58 12.47 10.63
CA ASP A 412 19.87 12.88 11.17
C ASP A 412 20.97 11.85 10.79
N LYS A 413 22.20 12.08 11.27
CA LYS A 413 23.36 11.19 11.04
C LYS A 413 23.21 9.80 11.68
N LYS A 414 22.22 9.60 12.56
CA LYS A 414 21.92 8.33 13.24
C LYS A 414 20.67 7.68 12.66
N GLY A 415 20.16 8.13 11.52
CA GLY A 415 18.97 7.57 10.88
C GLY A 415 17.64 8.00 11.52
N ARG A 416 17.63 8.93 12.48
CA ARG A 416 16.39 9.35 13.17
C ARG A 416 15.71 10.50 12.42
N TYR A 417 14.39 10.50 12.36
CA TYR A 417 13.63 11.54 11.69
C TYR A 417 12.36 11.91 12.48
N GLN A 418 11.86 13.11 12.22
CA GLN A 418 10.58 13.60 12.72
C GLN A 418 9.93 14.49 11.66
N THR A 419 8.61 14.39 11.49
CA THR A 419 7.86 15.24 10.57
C THR A 419 6.41 15.44 11.00
N ASP A 420 5.80 16.53 10.54
CA ASP A 420 4.39 16.84 10.74
C ASP A 420 3.51 15.95 9.85
N ILE A 421 2.50 15.31 10.46
CA ILE A 421 1.49 14.49 9.78
C ILE A 421 0.06 14.94 10.10
N THR A 422 -0.12 16.12 10.70
CA THR A 422 -1.40 16.68 11.16
C THR A 422 -2.52 16.58 10.13
N LYS A 423 -2.21 16.83 8.85
CA LYS A 423 -3.23 16.83 7.79
C LYS A 423 -3.38 15.50 7.05
N MET A 424 -2.60 14.48 7.46
CA MET A 424 -2.53 13.21 6.76
C MET A 424 -3.63 12.24 7.23
N THR A 425 -3.99 11.32 6.35
CA THR A 425 -5.00 10.28 6.55
C THR A 425 -4.37 8.89 6.45
N LEU A 426 -4.59 8.07 7.47
CA LEU A 426 -4.13 6.67 7.46
C LEU A 426 -4.79 5.84 6.33
N PRO A 427 -4.16 4.73 5.90
CA PRO A 427 -2.79 4.34 6.20
C PRO A 427 -1.75 5.26 5.57
N ILE A 428 -0.56 5.31 6.17
CA ILE A 428 0.59 6.08 5.70
C ILE A 428 1.71 5.12 5.31
N ILE A 429 2.29 5.28 4.13
CA ILE A 429 3.57 4.66 3.78
C ILE A 429 4.68 5.65 4.06
N VAL A 430 5.72 5.19 4.74
CA VAL A 430 6.95 5.97 4.95
C VAL A 430 8.12 5.22 4.35
N SER A 431 8.94 5.91 3.56
CA SER A 431 10.04 5.31 2.80
C SER A 431 11.33 6.11 2.96
N ALA A 432 12.45 5.41 3.10
CA ALA A 432 13.80 5.97 3.13
C ALA A 432 14.54 5.72 1.81
N ASP A 433 15.23 6.75 1.31
CA ASP A 433 16.19 6.70 0.20
C ASP A 433 17.53 7.30 0.67
N ASP A 434 18.58 6.49 0.61
CA ASP A 434 19.93 6.87 1.05
C ASP A 434 20.76 7.60 -0.01
N HIS A 435 20.24 7.73 -1.24
CA HIS A 435 20.90 8.38 -2.39
C HIS A 435 22.24 7.76 -2.79
N SER A 436 22.53 6.52 -2.39
CA SER A 436 23.78 5.83 -2.75
C SER A 436 23.76 5.25 -4.19
N GLY A 437 22.68 5.49 -4.93
CA GLY A 437 22.53 5.16 -6.35
C GLY A 437 21.63 6.15 -7.08
N PHE A 438 21.16 5.75 -8.26
CA PHE A 438 20.38 6.61 -9.16
C PHE A 438 18.88 6.58 -8.93
N SER A 439 18.37 5.51 -8.33
CA SER A 439 16.94 5.26 -8.17
C SER A 439 16.70 4.16 -7.14
N CYS A 440 15.58 4.23 -6.43
CA CYS A 440 15.05 3.07 -5.70
C CYS A 440 14.31 2.07 -6.60
N LEU A 441 13.86 2.50 -7.80
CA LEU A 441 12.89 1.77 -8.62
C LEU A 441 13.54 1.02 -9.79
N LYS A 442 14.48 1.62 -10.51
CA LYS A 442 15.06 1.02 -11.73
C LYS A 442 16.32 0.23 -11.43
N SER A 443 16.47 -0.96 -12.02
CA SER A 443 17.62 -1.85 -11.81
C SER A 443 18.65 -1.84 -12.95
N ASP A 444 18.42 -1.08 -14.02
CA ASP A 444 19.33 -0.89 -15.16
C ASP A 444 20.58 -0.08 -14.79
N LYS A 445 20.55 0.61 -13.65
CA LYS A 445 21.68 1.35 -13.04
C LYS A 445 21.80 0.98 -11.55
N LYS A 446 22.92 1.37 -10.94
CA LYS A 446 23.12 1.19 -9.48
C LYS A 446 21.97 1.83 -8.71
N ARG A 447 21.20 1.02 -7.99
CA ARG A 447 20.09 1.48 -7.15
C ARG A 447 20.58 2.11 -5.87
N SER A 448 19.78 3.03 -5.33
CA SER A 448 19.88 3.45 -3.93
C SER A 448 19.45 2.30 -3.02
N LEU A 449 19.88 2.34 -1.75
CA LEU A 449 19.32 1.46 -0.74
C LEU A 449 18.03 2.10 -0.21
N CYS A 450 16.92 1.40 -0.36
CA CYS A 450 15.61 1.93 0.00
C CYS A 450 14.78 0.90 0.77
N MET A 451 14.07 1.39 1.78
CA MET A 451 13.21 0.58 2.66
C MET A 451 11.96 1.37 3.00
N SER A 452 10.87 0.67 3.29
CA SER A 452 9.59 1.27 3.61
C SER A 452 8.95 0.65 4.85
N ALA A 453 8.00 1.37 5.44
CA ALA A 453 7.12 0.89 6.50
C ALA A 453 5.69 1.36 6.23
N LEU A 454 4.71 0.58 6.69
CA LEU A 454 3.29 0.91 6.61
C LEU A 454 2.75 1.21 8.00
N ILE A 455 2.21 2.42 8.17
CA ILE A 455 1.62 2.90 9.41
C ILE A 455 0.11 2.84 9.25
N THR A 456 -0.53 1.97 10.04
CA THR A 456 -1.99 1.73 9.99
C THR A 456 -2.71 2.30 11.21
N LYS A 457 -1.97 2.80 12.20
CA LYS A 457 -2.49 3.39 13.44
C LYS A 457 -1.67 4.62 13.80
N ALA A 458 -2.33 5.63 14.34
CA ALA A 458 -1.71 6.85 14.81
C ALA A 458 -2.10 7.10 16.26
N ASN A 459 -1.18 7.67 17.04
CA ASN A 459 -1.46 8.02 18.42
C ASN A 459 -2.16 9.39 18.47
N LEU A 460 -3.29 9.42 19.18
CA LEU A 460 -4.11 10.62 19.35
C LEU A 460 -3.51 11.64 20.34
N ASP A 461 -2.45 11.28 21.06
CA ASP A 461 -1.70 12.16 21.97
C ASP A 461 -0.65 13.03 21.25
N GLY A 462 -0.50 12.86 19.93
CA GLY A 462 0.29 13.71 19.05
C GLY A 462 1.63 13.12 18.57
N THR A 463 2.07 11.93 19.02
CA THR A 463 3.31 11.32 18.44
C THR A 463 3.09 9.88 18.00
N THR A 464 3.12 9.67 16.69
CA THR A 464 3.09 8.34 16.05
C THR A 464 4.50 7.85 15.75
N VAL A 465 4.74 6.54 15.91
CA VAL A 465 6.04 5.90 15.60
C VAL A 465 5.98 5.23 14.23
N GLY A 466 7.02 5.42 13.41
CA GLY A 466 7.17 4.79 12.08
C GLY A 466 8.60 4.34 11.81
N ASN A 467 9.10 3.34 12.52
CA ASN A 467 10.45 2.85 12.27
C ASN A 467 10.54 2.14 10.90
N ILE A 468 11.67 2.33 10.21
CA ILE A 468 11.95 1.73 8.90
C ILE A 468 13.13 0.79 9.06
N ASN A 469 12.97 -0.48 8.69
CA ASN A 469 14.01 -1.50 8.81
C ASN A 469 13.73 -2.64 7.81
N PRO A 470 14.66 -3.60 7.63
CA PRO A 470 14.46 -4.75 6.77
C PRO A 470 13.12 -5.47 6.98
N PHE A 471 12.65 -5.60 8.22
CA PHE A 471 11.44 -6.35 8.55
C PHE A 471 10.16 -5.55 8.26
N SER A 472 10.16 -4.23 8.51
CA SER A 472 9.06 -3.36 8.09
C SER A 472 8.90 -3.38 6.56
N ASP A 473 10.02 -3.41 5.82
CA ASP A 473 9.99 -3.43 4.36
C ASP A 473 9.49 -4.75 3.79
N VAL A 474 9.78 -5.88 4.46
CA VAL A 474 9.19 -7.19 4.14
C VAL A 474 7.67 -7.14 4.29
N ILE A 475 7.15 -6.51 5.35
CA ILE A 475 5.69 -6.34 5.51
C ILE A 475 5.12 -5.53 4.33
N VAL A 476 5.71 -4.39 3.99
CA VAL A 476 5.26 -3.59 2.83
C VAL A 476 5.34 -4.40 1.54
N SER A 477 6.39 -5.19 1.34
CA SER A 477 6.56 -6.04 0.17
C SER A 477 5.49 -7.13 0.08
N SER A 478 5.10 -7.69 1.22
CA SER A 478 4.07 -8.72 1.31
C SER A 478 2.70 -8.17 0.92
N VAL A 479 2.40 -6.99 1.45
CA VAL A 479 1.15 -6.28 1.20
C VAL A 479 1.08 -5.76 -0.24
N ALA A 480 2.19 -5.26 -0.79
CA ALA A 480 2.29 -4.87 -2.20
C ALA A 480 2.02 -6.07 -3.12
N SER A 481 2.66 -7.21 -2.85
CA SER A 481 2.47 -8.42 -3.65
C SER A 481 1.03 -8.92 -3.62
N ALA A 482 0.34 -8.82 -2.48
CA ALA A 482 -1.06 -9.21 -2.37
C ALA A 482 -2.02 -8.26 -3.11
N ALA A 483 -1.54 -7.07 -3.48
CA ALA A 483 -2.26 -6.07 -4.27
C ALA A 483 -1.80 -6.05 -5.75
N ASP A 484 -1.14 -7.11 -6.22
CA ASP A 484 -0.56 -7.22 -7.57
C ASP A 484 0.44 -6.10 -7.92
N ILE A 485 1.16 -5.61 -6.92
CA ILE A 485 2.21 -4.61 -7.06
C ILE A 485 3.58 -5.28 -6.89
N ASP A 486 4.47 -5.07 -7.87
CA ASP A 486 5.79 -5.73 -7.99
C ASP A 486 6.65 -5.70 -6.72
N GLY A 487 6.56 -4.61 -5.93
CA GLY A 487 7.32 -4.44 -4.71
C GLY A 487 7.00 -3.14 -3.96
N PRO A 488 7.67 -2.89 -2.81
CA PRO A 488 7.41 -1.71 -1.99
C PRO A 488 7.61 -0.37 -2.71
N GLN A 489 8.55 -0.30 -3.66
CA GLN A 489 8.91 0.97 -4.27
C GLN A 489 7.82 1.52 -5.18
N GLN A 490 7.08 0.64 -5.83
CA GLN A 490 5.97 0.97 -6.70
C GLN A 490 4.82 1.59 -5.91
N LEU A 491 4.58 1.14 -4.66
CA LEU A 491 3.63 1.78 -3.75
C LEU A 491 4.05 3.23 -3.43
N VAL A 492 5.33 3.44 -3.14
CA VAL A 492 5.86 4.79 -2.89
C VAL A 492 5.75 5.67 -4.15
N ALA A 493 6.08 5.12 -5.31
CA ALA A 493 6.04 5.83 -6.58
C ALA A 493 4.61 6.17 -7.05
N LYS A 494 3.60 5.49 -6.53
CA LYS A 494 2.18 5.74 -6.88
C LYS A 494 1.70 7.13 -6.44
N GLY A 495 2.32 7.72 -5.43
CA GLY A 495 1.96 9.04 -4.90
C GLY A 495 0.74 9.06 -4.00
N TYR A 496 0.11 7.90 -3.73
CA TYR A 496 -0.92 7.69 -2.71
C TYR A 496 -0.87 6.25 -2.23
N VAL A 497 -1.34 5.97 -1.01
CA VAL A 497 -1.48 4.60 -0.51
C VAL A 497 -2.81 4.04 -1.00
N PRO A 498 -2.82 3.06 -1.92
CA PRO A 498 -4.05 2.50 -2.43
C PRO A 498 -4.71 1.59 -1.40
N ALA A 499 -5.80 0.97 -1.83
CA ALA A 499 -6.37 -0.16 -1.16
C ALA A 499 -5.34 -1.30 -0.96
N LEU A 500 -5.07 -1.71 0.28
CA LEU A 500 -4.07 -2.75 0.60
C LEU A 500 -4.71 -3.92 1.38
N PRO A 501 -4.44 -5.20 1.07
CA PRO A 501 -5.08 -6.32 1.78
C PRO A 501 -4.69 -6.40 3.27
N LEU A 502 -5.67 -6.26 4.16
CA LEU A 502 -5.44 -6.31 5.62
C LEU A 502 -4.94 -7.69 6.08
N ASP A 503 -5.47 -8.76 5.51
CA ASP A 503 -5.05 -10.11 5.86
C ASP A 503 -3.59 -10.37 5.47
N ALA A 504 -3.12 -9.84 4.33
CA ALA A 504 -1.70 -9.91 3.98
C ALA A 504 -0.82 -9.15 4.99
N PHE A 505 -1.28 -7.97 5.46
CA PHE A 505 -0.57 -7.21 6.49
C PHE A 505 -0.52 -7.96 7.83
N LYS A 506 -1.67 -8.46 8.32
CA LYS A 506 -1.76 -9.23 9.57
C LYS A 506 -0.96 -10.53 9.49
N LEU A 507 -0.96 -11.19 8.33
CA LEU A 507 -0.23 -12.43 8.11
C LEU A 507 1.29 -12.17 8.11
N ALA A 508 1.75 -11.11 7.43
CA ALA A 508 3.14 -10.69 7.48
C ALA A 508 3.58 -10.31 8.91
N GLN A 509 2.74 -9.60 9.67
CA GLN A 509 2.98 -9.33 11.09
C GLN A 509 3.06 -10.62 11.91
N THR A 510 2.12 -11.56 11.69
CA THR A 510 2.10 -12.85 12.39
C THR A 510 3.35 -13.66 12.09
N HIS A 511 3.82 -13.68 10.84
CA HIS A 511 5.08 -14.34 10.48
C HIS A 511 6.27 -13.71 11.21
N PHE A 512 6.35 -12.38 11.29
CA PHE A 512 7.39 -11.69 12.05
C PHE A 512 7.33 -12.06 13.54
N GLU A 513 6.14 -12.05 14.13
CA GLU A 513 5.94 -12.45 15.53
C GLU A 513 6.31 -13.92 15.79
N GLN A 514 6.03 -14.83 14.86
CA GLN A 514 6.36 -16.25 15.00
C GLN A 514 7.87 -16.47 14.89
N ALA A 515 8.53 -15.76 13.98
CA ALA A 515 9.96 -15.89 13.71
C ALA A 515 10.83 -15.32 14.85
N PHE A 516 10.48 -14.12 15.33
CA PHE A 516 11.32 -13.36 16.27
C PHE A 516 10.72 -13.20 17.66
N GLY A 517 9.47 -13.63 17.89
CA GLY A 517 8.77 -13.35 19.14
C GLY A 517 9.41 -13.95 20.39
N ASP A 518 10.15 -15.04 20.29
CA ASP A 518 10.84 -15.65 21.44
C ASP A 518 12.15 -14.92 21.81
N LEU A 519 12.62 -14.00 20.95
CA LEU A 519 13.73 -13.09 21.26
C LEU A 519 13.27 -11.88 22.09
N ALA A 520 11.96 -11.61 22.16
CA ALA A 520 11.41 -10.54 22.98
C ALA A 520 11.49 -10.92 24.49
N PRO A 521 12.25 -10.19 25.33
CA PRO A 521 12.60 -10.61 26.70
C PRO A 521 11.42 -10.94 27.64
N ASN A 522 10.23 -10.39 27.41
CA ASN A 522 9.06 -10.59 28.28
C ASN A 522 8.13 -11.73 27.85
N ARG A 523 8.18 -12.23 26.61
CA ARG A 523 7.33 -13.36 26.16
C ARG A 523 7.71 -14.69 26.82
N ASN A 524 8.99 -14.86 27.17
CA ASN A 524 9.48 -16.08 27.81
C ASN A 524 9.01 -16.24 29.26
N LYS A 525 8.80 -15.14 30.01
CA LYS A 525 8.22 -15.17 31.36
C LYS A 525 6.73 -15.51 31.34
N GLU A 526 5.96 -14.99 30.39
CA GLU A 526 4.54 -15.33 30.23
C GLU A 526 4.33 -16.78 29.78
N ARG A 527 5.21 -17.32 28.91
CA ARG A 527 5.17 -18.74 28.51
C ARG A 527 5.49 -19.70 29.68
N HIS A 528 6.42 -19.33 30.56
CA HIS A 528 6.72 -20.14 31.75
C HIS A 528 5.58 -20.16 32.77
N ASN A 529 4.90 -19.03 32.98
CA ASN A 529 3.71 -18.98 33.84
C ASN A 529 2.50 -19.74 33.24
N LYS A 530 2.37 -19.79 31.91
CA LYS A 530 1.32 -20.59 31.22
C LYS A 530 1.51 -22.10 31.29
N LYS A 531 2.74 -22.61 31.44
CA LYS A 531 2.96 -24.05 31.64
C LYS A 531 2.53 -24.53 33.03
N GLN A 532 2.31 -23.63 33.98
CA GLN A 532 1.79 -23.95 35.32
C GLN A 532 0.28 -23.79 35.44
N ASN A 533 -0.36 -22.92 34.65
CA ASN A 533 -1.80 -22.68 34.71
C ASN A 533 -2.44 -23.00 33.35
N ASN A 534 -3.25 -24.06 33.29
CA ASN A 534 -4.04 -24.52 32.12
C ASN A 534 -5.12 -23.49 31.66
N GLU A 535 -4.76 -22.23 31.44
CA GLU A 535 -5.67 -21.19 30.99
C GLU A 535 -5.56 -20.97 29.47
N LYS A 536 -6.69 -21.20 28.78
CA LYS A 536 -6.89 -20.82 27.39
C LYS A 536 -7.33 -19.34 27.34
N GLY A 537 -6.38 -18.43 27.11
CA GLY A 537 -6.67 -17.01 26.89
C GLY A 537 -5.40 -16.15 26.81
N GLY A 538 -5.34 -15.20 25.88
CA GLY A 538 -4.14 -14.42 25.57
C GLY A 538 -3.96 -13.15 26.41
N SER A 539 -2.85 -13.05 27.14
CA SER A 539 -2.06 -11.81 27.16
C SER A 539 -1.04 -11.97 26.03
N LYS A 540 -1.24 -11.23 24.94
CA LYS A 540 -0.18 -10.98 23.95
C LYS A 540 0.43 -9.65 24.38
N ASP A 541 1.74 -9.59 24.62
CA ASP A 541 2.44 -8.30 24.61
C ASP A 541 2.25 -7.74 23.18
N ASN A 542 1.19 -6.95 22.99
CA ASN A 542 0.66 -6.47 21.70
C ASN A 542 1.60 -5.47 20.99
N ASN A 543 2.83 -5.32 21.49
CA ASN A 543 3.76 -4.26 21.15
C ASN A 543 5.04 -4.78 20.45
N TRP A 544 5.08 -6.05 20.04
CA TRP A 544 6.16 -6.61 19.22
C TRP A 544 5.81 -6.45 17.73
N ASP A 545 6.07 -5.26 17.20
CA ASP A 545 5.81 -4.86 15.81
C ASP A 545 7.05 -4.14 15.25
N PRO A 546 7.52 -4.43 14.03
CA PRO A 546 8.77 -3.86 13.50
C PRO A 546 8.66 -2.36 13.18
N VAL A 547 7.47 -1.78 13.12
CA VAL A 547 7.24 -0.35 12.85
C VAL A 547 7.10 0.43 14.15
N SER A 548 6.37 -0.09 15.14
CA SER A 548 5.97 0.66 16.35
C SER A 548 6.49 0.08 17.67
N TYR A 549 7.54 -0.75 17.65
CA TYR A 549 8.08 -1.35 18.88
C TYR A 549 8.46 -0.30 19.94
N PRO A 550 8.17 -0.55 21.24
CA PRO A 550 8.62 0.31 22.33
C PRO A 550 10.15 0.41 22.43
N LYS A 551 10.63 1.52 23.00
CA LYS A 551 12.08 1.80 23.20
C LYS A 551 12.86 0.67 23.87
N LYS A 552 12.23 -0.13 24.76
CA LYS A 552 12.88 -1.31 25.40
C LYS A 552 13.37 -2.36 24.40
N TYR A 553 12.81 -2.40 23.19
CA TYR A 553 13.18 -3.33 22.13
C TYR A 553 14.17 -2.74 21.12
N HIS A 554 14.53 -1.46 21.24
CA HIS A 554 15.42 -0.80 20.27
C HIS A 554 16.74 -1.54 20.08
N SER A 555 17.46 -1.87 21.16
CA SER A 555 18.73 -2.60 21.06
C SER A 555 18.59 -4.01 20.48
N LEU A 556 17.45 -4.67 20.71
CA LEU A 556 17.16 -5.97 20.10
C LEU A 556 16.91 -5.82 18.59
N MET A 557 16.14 -4.80 18.18
CA MET A 557 15.90 -4.54 16.76
C MET A 557 17.19 -4.14 16.04
N GLU A 558 18.02 -3.30 16.65
CA GLU A 558 19.35 -2.95 16.13
C GLU A 558 20.21 -4.20 15.91
N ASP A 559 20.32 -5.07 16.92
CA ASP A 559 21.04 -6.36 16.84
C ASP A 559 20.48 -7.28 15.74
N LEU A 560 19.15 -7.39 15.63
CA LEU A 560 18.51 -8.18 14.58
C LEU A 560 18.80 -7.65 13.17
N THR A 561 18.76 -6.33 12.99
CA THR A 561 19.04 -5.72 11.68
C THR A 561 20.49 -5.88 11.23
N LYS A 562 21.44 -6.11 12.15
CA LYS A 562 22.85 -6.40 11.83
C LYS A 562 23.10 -7.83 11.37
N LYS A 563 22.15 -8.74 11.65
CA LYS A 563 22.25 -10.19 11.36
C LYS A 563 21.58 -10.60 10.04
N VAL A 564 20.98 -9.65 9.33
CA VAL A 564 20.22 -9.92 8.11
C VAL A 564 20.65 -9.00 6.98
N ILE A 565 20.63 -9.53 5.77
CA ILE A 565 20.87 -8.77 4.55
C ILE A 565 19.53 -8.50 3.89
N HIS A 566 19.25 -7.22 3.68
CA HIS A 566 18.10 -6.73 2.93
C HIS A 566 18.52 -6.35 1.51
N ASN A 567 17.76 -6.82 0.53
CA ASN A 567 17.85 -6.31 -0.84
C ASN A 567 16.54 -6.54 -1.60
N ARG A 568 16.39 -6.01 -2.81
CA ARG A 568 15.26 -6.25 -3.71
C ARG A 568 15.74 -6.87 -5.02
N GLY A 569 14.93 -7.68 -5.68
CA GLY A 569 15.22 -8.14 -7.04
C GLY A 569 14.78 -7.11 -8.09
N TYR A 570 14.52 -7.58 -9.31
CA TYR A 570 13.70 -6.89 -10.30
C TYR A 570 12.73 -7.90 -10.92
N THR A 571 11.61 -7.43 -11.47
CA THR A 571 10.65 -8.29 -12.18
C THR A 571 10.94 -8.29 -13.68
N THR A 572 10.93 -9.47 -14.29
CA THR A 572 11.18 -9.62 -15.73
C THR A 572 10.06 -9.05 -16.60
N ASN A 573 8.91 -8.68 -16.03
CA ASN A 573 7.78 -8.09 -16.76
C ASN A 573 7.91 -6.57 -16.93
N THR A 574 8.55 -5.87 -15.97
CA THR A 574 8.64 -4.39 -15.98
C THR A 574 10.09 -3.88 -15.91
N GLY A 575 11.05 -4.72 -15.50
CA GLY A 575 12.43 -4.29 -15.22
C GLY A 575 12.58 -3.48 -13.93
N LEU A 576 11.50 -3.26 -13.19
CA LEU A 576 11.50 -2.48 -11.95
C LEU A 576 11.85 -3.35 -10.74
N ALA A 577 12.28 -2.70 -9.66
CA ALA A 577 12.61 -3.33 -8.39
C ALA A 577 11.46 -4.21 -7.90
N SER A 578 11.75 -5.46 -7.55
CA SER A 578 10.72 -6.42 -7.14
C SER A 578 10.57 -6.46 -5.61
N LYS A 579 9.86 -7.49 -5.16
CA LYS A 579 9.74 -7.93 -3.77
C LYS A 579 11.07 -7.91 -3.01
N THR A 580 10.96 -7.65 -1.71
CA THR A 580 12.06 -7.67 -0.75
C THR A 580 12.54 -9.09 -0.51
N THR A 581 13.86 -9.26 -0.57
CA THR A 581 14.58 -10.47 -0.19
C THR A 581 15.27 -10.21 1.14
N LEU A 582 15.16 -11.17 2.05
CA LEU A 582 15.87 -11.18 3.31
C LEU A 582 16.69 -12.48 3.41
N THR A 583 17.98 -12.36 3.67
CA THR A 583 18.87 -13.49 3.92
C THR A 583 19.62 -13.29 5.23
N ASP A 584 20.25 -14.34 5.76
CA ASP A 584 21.31 -14.16 6.75
C ASP A 584 22.61 -13.67 6.10
N LEU A 585 23.67 -13.54 6.90
CA LEU A 585 24.98 -13.05 6.43
C LEU A 585 25.72 -14.03 5.51
N ALA A 586 25.31 -15.29 5.46
CA ALA A 586 25.80 -16.30 4.50
C ALA A 586 24.93 -16.39 3.24
N PHE A 587 23.95 -15.47 3.09
CA PHE A 587 22.98 -15.44 2.00
C PHE A 587 22.08 -16.68 1.96
N HIS A 588 21.89 -17.36 3.11
CA HIS A 588 20.82 -18.34 3.23
C HIS A 588 19.50 -17.59 3.32
N PRO A 589 18.51 -17.93 2.47
CA PRO A 589 17.24 -17.23 2.49
C PRO A 589 16.49 -17.40 3.82
N LEU A 590 15.86 -16.31 4.27
CA LEU A 590 15.04 -16.30 5.48
C LEU A 590 13.55 -16.23 5.18
N LEU A 591 13.14 -16.16 3.92
CA LEU A 591 11.74 -16.04 3.48
C LEU A 591 11.41 -17.12 2.45
N SER A 592 10.29 -17.82 2.62
CA SER A 592 9.80 -18.81 1.64
C SER A 592 9.28 -18.15 0.35
N VAL A 593 9.53 -18.75 -0.81
CA VAL A 593 9.32 -18.12 -2.14
C VAL A 593 8.04 -18.58 -2.87
N SER A 594 7.20 -19.45 -2.31
CA SER A 594 5.98 -19.88 -3.03
C SER A 594 4.80 -18.93 -2.85
N ASP A 595 4.11 -18.88 -1.71
CA ASP A 595 2.82 -18.14 -1.65
C ASP A 595 2.49 -17.48 -0.30
N ASN A 596 3.48 -17.38 0.60
CA ASN A 596 3.35 -16.62 1.84
C ASN A 596 4.73 -16.37 2.45
N PRO A 597 5.05 -15.16 2.92
CA PRO A 597 6.37 -14.81 3.46
C PRO A 597 6.50 -15.36 4.88
N SER A 598 6.37 -16.66 5.06
CA SER A 598 6.75 -17.30 6.30
C SER A 598 8.28 -17.23 6.40
N TYR A 599 8.76 -16.80 7.56
CA TYR A 599 10.20 -16.81 7.80
C TYR A 599 10.66 -18.26 7.92
N GLN A 600 11.68 -18.64 7.16
CA GLN A 600 12.38 -19.91 7.31
C GLN A 600 13.53 -19.72 8.32
N LEU A 601 13.20 -19.37 9.57
CA LEU A 601 14.20 -19.07 10.58
C LEU A 601 14.41 -20.22 11.57
N GLN A 602 15.66 -20.67 11.72
CA GLN A 602 16.09 -21.37 12.94
C GLN A 602 16.74 -20.35 13.90
N LYS A 603 16.25 -20.23 15.14
CA LYS A 603 16.64 -19.13 16.05
C LYS A 603 18.12 -19.06 16.38
N SER A 604 18.81 -20.20 16.49
CA SER A 604 20.26 -20.23 16.72
C SER A 604 21.06 -19.86 15.48
N GLN A 605 20.48 -20.04 14.28
CA GLN A 605 21.17 -19.92 13.01
C GLN A 605 21.67 -18.50 12.76
N LEU A 606 20.86 -17.45 12.97
CA LEU A 606 21.33 -16.07 12.72
C LEU A 606 22.56 -15.70 13.53
N SER A 607 22.57 -16.04 14.83
CA SER A 607 23.71 -15.77 15.70
C SER A 607 24.90 -16.66 15.36
N GLN A 608 24.66 -17.92 14.98
CA GLN A 608 25.72 -18.85 14.56
C GLN A 608 26.37 -18.39 13.25
N VAL A 609 25.58 -18.04 12.24
CA VAL A 609 26.05 -17.54 10.95
C VAL A 609 26.76 -16.21 11.12
N GLN A 610 26.24 -15.29 11.93
CA GLN A 610 26.96 -14.05 12.23
C GLN A 610 28.32 -14.34 12.86
N GLN A 611 28.37 -15.17 13.91
CA GLN A 611 29.65 -15.52 14.55
C GLN A 611 30.61 -16.21 13.59
N GLN A 612 30.11 -17.13 12.77
CA GLN A 612 30.87 -17.86 11.76
C GLN A 612 31.47 -16.91 10.72
N VAL A 613 30.66 -15.98 10.19
CA VAL A 613 31.14 -14.98 9.23
C VAL A 613 32.09 -14.02 9.92
N GLU A 614 31.76 -13.43 11.07
CA GLU A 614 32.55 -12.38 11.74
C GLU A 614 33.90 -12.89 12.27
N LYS A 615 33.96 -14.10 12.84
CA LYS A 615 35.15 -14.65 13.51
C LYS A 615 36.07 -15.46 12.60
N ALA A 616 35.61 -15.89 11.42
CA ALA A 616 36.45 -16.66 10.52
C ALA A 616 37.73 -15.89 10.18
N LYS A 617 38.88 -16.59 10.23
CA LYS A 617 40.18 -16.03 9.84
C LYS A 617 40.28 -15.79 8.34
N THR A 618 39.53 -16.56 7.56
CA THR A 618 39.47 -16.44 6.10
C THR A 618 38.04 -16.61 5.64
N ARG A 619 37.58 -15.71 4.78
CA ARG A 619 36.28 -15.84 4.10
C ARG A 619 36.49 -16.04 2.61
N VAL A 620 35.64 -16.87 2.00
CA VAL A 620 35.53 -16.99 0.55
C VAL A 620 34.15 -16.48 0.16
N PHE A 621 34.09 -15.27 -0.38
CA PHE A 621 32.86 -14.72 -0.94
C PHE A 621 32.70 -15.20 -2.37
N ILE A 622 31.58 -15.84 -2.67
CA ILE A 622 31.26 -16.33 -4.02
C ILE A 622 30.14 -15.47 -4.58
N VAL A 623 30.41 -14.78 -5.68
CA VAL A 623 29.42 -14.02 -6.44
C VAL A 623 29.20 -14.70 -7.78
N GLY A 624 27.94 -14.85 -8.17
CA GLY A 624 27.62 -15.49 -9.42
C GLY A 624 26.14 -15.64 -9.70
N ASP A 625 25.85 -16.43 -10.73
CA ASP A 625 24.50 -16.64 -11.22
C ASP A 625 23.81 -17.88 -10.62
N SER A 626 22.83 -18.42 -11.34
CA SER A 626 21.94 -19.48 -10.85
C SER A 626 22.63 -20.83 -10.68
N THR A 627 23.76 -21.09 -11.33
CA THR A 627 24.47 -22.37 -11.16
C THR A 627 25.27 -22.44 -9.84
N VAL A 628 25.56 -21.28 -9.24
CA VAL A 628 26.29 -21.13 -7.97
C VAL A 628 25.35 -21.02 -6.77
N SER A 629 24.19 -20.38 -6.97
CA SER A 629 23.28 -19.84 -5.95
C SER A 629 22.83 -20.82 -4.86
N ASN A 630 22.50 -20.27 -3.69
CA ASN A 630 21.74 -20.97 -2.66
C ASN A 630 20.28 -21.18 -3.10
N TYR A 631 19.76 -22.38 -2.88
CA TYR A 631 18.36 -22.74 -3.11
C TYR A 631 17.67 -23.20 -1.83
N GLU A 632 16.39 -22.90 -1.76
CA GLU A 632 15.49 -23.27 -0.67
C GLU A 632 15.28 -24.79 -0.57
N ALA A 633 14.83 -25.25 0.60
CA ALA A 633 14.55 -26.67 0.83
C ALA A 633 13.38 -27.20 -0.02
N ASP A 634 12.42 -26.36 -0.41
CA ASP A 634 11.23 -26.76 -1.19
C ASP A 634 11.54 -27.10 -2.65
N VAL A 635 12.66 -26.60 -3.18
CA VAL A 635 13.13 -26.94 -4.54
C VAL A 635 14.21 -28.03 -4.55
N PHE A 636 14.49 -28.67 -3.42
CA PHE A 636 15.39 -29.82 -3.37
C PHE A 636 14.93 -30.91 -4.38
N PRO A 637 15.84 -31.52 -5.18
CA PRO A 637 17.29 -31.58 -5.00
C PRO A 637 18.09 -30.56 -5.84
N ARG A 638 17.46 -29.51 -6.39
CA ARG A 638 18.21 -28.45 -7.08
C ARG A 638 19.18 -27.78 -6.10
N MET A 639 20.44 -27.71 -6.49
CA MET A 639 21.52 -27.18 -5.65
C MET A 639 22.55 -26.47 -6.52
N GLY A 640 23.01 -25.30 -6.07
CA GLY A 640 24.15 -24.63 -6.67
C GLY A 640 25.46 -25.18 -6.12
N TRP A 641 26.53 -25.16 -6.91
CA TRP A 641 27.83 -25.67 -6.44
C TRP A 641 28.41 -24.82 -5.31
N GLY A 642 28.09 -23.52 -5.25
CA GLY A 642 28.46 -22.64 -4.14
C GLY A 642 27.75 -23.00 -2.83
N GLN A 643 26.49 -23.43 -2.91
CA GLN A 643 25.74 -23.96 -1.77
C GLN A 643 26.37 -25.27 -1.27
N ALA A 644 26.73 -26.18 -2.18
CA ALA A 644 27.42 -27.41 -1.83
C ALA A 644 28.84 -27.15 -1.27
N PHE A 645 29.52 -26.09 -1.72
CA PHE A 645 30.82 -25.68 -1.19
C PHE A 645 30.71 -25.20 0.25
N ASP A 646 29.74 -24.32 0.54
CA ASP A 646 29.48 -23.85 1.89
C ASP A 646 29.15 -24.99 2.85
N LEU A 647 28.18 -25.84 2.49
CA LEU A 647 27.75 -26.96 3.34
C LEU A 647 28.87 -27.96 3.68
N ARG A 648 29.93 -28.06 2.86
CA ARG A 648 30.98 -29.07 3.01
C ARG A 648 32.27 -28.54 3.63
N TYR A 649 32.58 -27.26 3.45
CA TYR A 649 33.91 -26.71 3.74
C TYR A 649 33.92 -25.53 4.70
N THR A 650 32.76 -25.00 5.09
CA THR A 650 32.70 -24.01 6.18
C THR A 650 33.15 -24.67 7.50
N THR A 651 34.10 -24.03 8.19
CA THR A 651 34.67 -24.44 9.49
C THR A 651 34.84 -23.20 10.37
N GLU A 652 35.19 -23.34 11.66
CA GLU A 652 35.38 -22.19 12.56
C GLU A 652 36.38 -21.14 12.00
N ASP A 653 37.43 -21.58 11.30
CA ASP A 653 38.48 -20.70 10.76
C ASP A 653 38.23 -20.25 9.31
N LEU A 654 37.39 -20.98 8.55
CA LEU A 654 37.10 -20.73 7.13
C LEU A 654 35.58 -20.60 6.91
N SER A 655 35.12 -19.43 6.47
CA SER A 655 33.70 -19.22 6.12
C SER A 655 33.53 -19.12 4.60
N ILE A 656 32.68 -19.98 4.03
CA ILE A 656 32.25 -19.85 2.64
C ILE A 656 30.96 -19.05 2.61
N VAL A 657 30.98 -17.86 2.00
CA VAL A 657 29.84 -16.95 1.92
C VAL A 657 29.33 -16.93 0.48
N ASN A 658 28.33 -17.77 0.19
CA ASN A 658 27.77 -17.89 -1.16
C ASN A 658 26.74 -16.79 -1.46
N ALA A 659 27.23 -15.61 -1.83
CA ALA A 659 26.41 -14.45 -2.20
C ALA A 659 25.79 -14.54 -3.61
N ALA A 660 25.98 -15.64 -4.34
CA ALA A 660 25.44 -15.79 -5.69
C ALA A 660 23.91 -15.78 -5.71
N ARG A 661 23.34 -15.22 -6.79
CA ARG A 661 21.89 -15.00 -6.91
C ARG A 661 21.37 -15.42 -8.27
N SER A 662 20.31 -16.24 -8.26
CA SER A 662 19.68 -16.73 -9.47
C SER A 662 19.05 -15.58 -10.27
N GLY A 663 19.16 -15.68 -11.60
CA GLY A 663 18.65 -14.69 -12.54
C GLY A 663 19.47 -13.39 -12.64
N ARG A 664 20.65 -13.31 -12.00
CA ARG A 664 21.54 -12.15 -12.08
C ARG A 664 22.63 -12.34 -13.11
N SER A 665 22.96 -11.25 -13.81
CA SER A 665 24.18 -11.12 -14.61
C SER A 665 25.25 -10.39 -13.83
N SER A 666 26.49 -10.39 -14.33
CA SER A 666 27.59 -9.64 -13.71
C SER A 666 27.25 -8.15 -13.53
N ARG A 667 26.48 -7.56 -14.46
CA ARG A 667 26.11 -6.15 -14.40
C ARG A 667 24.94 -5.88 -13.44
N ASP A 668 23.85 -6.64 -13.56
CA ASP A 668 22.67 -6.49 -12.70
C ASP A 668 22.99 -6.82 -11.24
N PHE A 669 23.92 -7.73 -10.98
CA PHE A 669 24.33 -8.06 -9.61
C PHE A 669 24.92 -6.83 -8.89
N ILE A 670 25.73 -6.04 -9.59
CA ILE A 670 26.24 -4.76 -9.05
C ILE A 670 25.14 -3.70 -9.01
N ASN A 671 24.38 -3.54 -10.09
CA ASN A 671 23.36 -2.50 -10.19
C ASN A 671 22.23 -2.70 -9.17
N GLY A 672 21.85 -3.96 -8.95
CA GLY A 672 20.92 -4.42 -7.93
C GLY A 672 21.47 -4.40 -6.51
N ARG A 673 22.73 -3.96 -6.28
CA ARG A 673 23.42 -3.85 -4.98
C ARG A 673 23.80 -5.17 -4.28
N TRP A 674 23.75 -6.30 -4.95
CA TRP A 674 24.15 -7.58 -4.34
C TRP A 674 25.65 -7.63 -4.01
N LEU A 675 26.49 -6.98 -4.81
CA LEU A 675 27.91 -6.83 -4.45
C LEU A 675 28.11 -5.91 -3.23
N SER A 676 27.34 -4.82 -3.13
CA SER A 676 27.42 -3.92 -1.98
C SER A 676 26.93 -4.56 -0.68
N SER A 677 26.10 -5.61 -0.73
CA SER A 677 25.65 -6.29 0.50
C SER A 677 26.72 -7.12 1.21
N ILE A 678 27.82 -7.50 0.54
CA ILE A 678 28.94 -8.20 1.21
C ILE A 678 29.94 -7.22 1.85
N GLU A 679 29.98 -5.97 1.37
CA GLU A 679 30.96 -4.94 1.72
C GLU A 679 31.16 -4.71 3.23
N PRO A 680 30.12 -4.72 4.08
CA PRO A 680 30.30 -4.56 5.53
C PRO A 680 31.09 -5.67 6.21
N TYR A 681 31.22 -6.84 5.58
CA TYR A 681 31.75 -8.06 6.19
C TYR A 681 33.08 -8.53 5.58
N VAL A 682 33.57 -7.86 4.53
CA VAL A 682 34.84 -8.22 3.89
C VAL A 682 36.03 -7.77 4.73
N GLN A 683 37.07 -8.59 4.78
CA GLN A 683 38.34 -8.30 5.42
C GLN A 683 39.50 -8.49 4.43
N ARG A 684 40.61 -7.81 4.72
CA ARG A 684 41.83 -7.94 3.92
C ARG A 684 42.35 -9.38 3.99
N GLY A 685 42.64 -9.97 2.83
CA GLY A 685 43.10 -11.35 2.71
C GLY A 685 41.99 -12.37 2.41
N ASP A 686 40.72 -11.96 2.47
CA ASP A 686 39.60 -12.80 2.01
C ASP A 686 39.65 -13.03 0.49
N TYR A 687 38.91 -14.03 0.02
CA TYR A 687 38.82 -14.36 -1.40
C TYR A 687 37.50 -13.88 -2.01
N LEU A 688 37.53 -13.45 -3.27
CA LEU A 688 36.34 -13.14 -4.07
C LEU A 688 36.30 -14.04 -5.31
N PHE A 689 35.44 -15.05 -5.30
CA PHE A 689 35.22 -15.97 -6.40
C PHE A 689 34.10 -15.42 -7.29
N ILE A 690 34.38 -15.26 -8.58
CA ILE A 690 33.50 -14.57 -9.53
C ILE A 690 33.17 -15.53 -10.67
N GLU A 691 31.92 -15.95 -10.77
CA GLU A 691 31.41 -16.84 -11.82
C GLU A 691 30.14 -16.24 -12.44
N PHE A 692 30.20 -15.83 -13.70
CA PHE A 692 29.05 -15.30 -14.43
C PHE A 692 29.13 -15.68 -15.89
N GLY A 693 27.99 -15.82 -16.55
CA GLY A 693 27.89 -15.80 -18.02
C GLY A 693 26.51 -16.18 -18.55
N HIS A 694 25.73 -16.98 -17.80
CA HIS A 694 24.45 -17.50 -18.27
C HIS A 694 23.38 -16.42 -18.47
N ASN A 695 23.39 -15.36 -17.65
CA ASN A 695 22.43 -14.26 -17.76
C ASN A 695 22.99 -13.05 -18.50
N ASP A 696 24.33 -12.94 -18.59
CA ASP A 696 25.04 -11.90 -19.33
C ASP A 696 24.75 -11.98 -20.84
N GLU A 697 24.59 -13.20 -21.37
CA GLU A 697 24.27 -13.46 -22.79
C GLU A 697 22.84 -13.10 -23.23
N LYS A 698 22.01 -12.54 -22.34
CA LYS A 698 20.63 -12.12 -22.63
C LYS A 698 20.55 -10.74 -23.31
N CYS A 699 21.28 -10.62 -24.41
CA CYS A 699 21.38 -9.40 -25.19
C CYS A 699 20.48 -9.36 -26.44
N ASN A 700 19.64 -10.38 -26.66
CA ASN A 700 18.73 -10.42 -27.81
C ASN A 700 17.46 -9.62 -27.54
N GLY A 701 17.43 -8.37 -28.03
CA GLY A 701 16.26 -7.49 -27.93
C GLY A 701 15.06 -7.92 -28.78
N ALA A 702 15.27 -8.81 -29.77
CA ALA A 702 14.21 -9.35 -30.63
C ALA A 702 13.46 -10.54 -30.01
N ASN A 703 13.90 -11.04 -28.85
CA ASN A 703 13.06 -11.92 -28.04
C ASN A 703 11.79 -11.16 -27.65
N GLY A 704 10.70 -11.87 -27.30
CA GLY A 704 9.38 -11.29 -26.96
C GLY A 704 9.42 -10.30 -25.78
N ASP A 705 8.32 -10.08 -25.06
CA ASP A 705 8.19 -8.97 -24.09
C ASP A 705 9.36 -8.83 -23.08
N ARG A 706 10.03 -9.94 -22.74
CA ARG A 706 11.21 -9.98 -21.88
C ARG A 706 12.52 -9.49 -22.54
N GLY A 707 12.67 -9.59 -23.85
CA GLY A 707 13.91 -9.27 -24.60
C GLY A 707 14.44 -7.87 -24.32
N PRO A 708 13.67 -6.81 -24.58
CA PRO A 708 14.07 -5.43 -24.26
C PRO A 708 14.40 -5.21 -22.78
N ILE A 709 13.66 -5.88 -21.87
CA ILE A 709 13.84 -5.76 -20.42
C ILE A 709 15.15 -6.43 -19.97
N ASP A 710 15.43 -7.64 -20.46
CA ASP A 710 16.68 -8.35 -20.20
C ASP A 710 17.88 -7.59 -20.79
N VAL A 711 17.75 -6.98 -21.97
CA VAL A 711 18.80 -6.11 -22.53
C VAL A 711 19.08 -4.93 -21.61
N ALA A 712 18.04 -4.25 -21.13
CA ALA A 712 18.20 -3.10 -20.26
C ALA A 712 18.82 -3.47 -18.90
N ASN A 713 18.44 -4.60 -18.30
CA ASN A 713 18.86 -4.97 -16.95
C ASN A 713 20.07 -5.91 -16.92
N LEU A 714 20.03 -7.00 -17.68
CA LEU A 714 21.00 -8.10 -17.58
C LEU A 714 22.17 -8.01 -18.56
N CYS A 715 21.92 -7.65 -19.81
CA CYS A 715 22.87 -7.83 -20.92
C CYS A 715 24.26 -7.23 -20.65
N THR A 716 25.29 -8.01 -20.96
CA THR A 716 26.65 -7.51 -21.21
C THR A 716 27.19 -8.15 -22.48
N TYR A 717 28.12 -7.52 -23.20
CA TYR A 717 28.68 -8.03 -24.45
C TYR A 717 30.08 -8.62 -24.22
N PRO A 718 30.39 -9.79 -24.81
CA PRO A 718 31.70 -10.40 -24.71
C PRO A 718 32.74 -9.57 -25.47
N ASN A 719 34.01 -9.95 -25.37
CA ASN A 719 35.06 -9.42 -26.23
C ASN A 719 34.91 -9.94 -27.67
N SER A 720 35.45 -9.18 -28.62
CA SER A 720 35.61 -9.62 -30.00
C SER A 720 36.62 -10.76 -30.12
N ALA A 721 36.70 -11.37 -31.31
CA ALA A 721 37.60 -12.51 -31.57
C ALA A 721 39.09 -12.20 -31.40
N ASP A 722 39.48 -10.93 -31.49
CA ASP A 722 40.83 -10.41 -31.21
C ASP A 722 41.07 -10.07 -29.74
N GLY A 723 40.08 -10.27 -28.87
CA GLY A 723 40.18 -10.06 -27.42
C GLY A 723 39.84 -8.64 -26.95
N GLU A 724 39.35 -7.76 -27.82
CA GLU A 724 39.02 -6.39 -27.46
C GLU A 724 37.60 -6.25 -26.84
N PRO A 725 37.43 -5.43 -25.78
CA PRO A 725 36.12 -5.19 -25.17
C PRO A 725 35.09 -4.59 -26.12
N GLN A 726 33.89 -5.16 -26.17
CA GLN A 726 32.78 -4.65 -26.99
C GLN A 726 31.69 -4.01 -26.12
N SER A 727 31.12 -2.89 -26.58
CA SER A 727 29.94 -2.26 -25.97
C SER A 727 29.33 -1.20 -26.89
N PRO A 728 28.04 -0.84 -26.73
CA PRO A 728 27.46 0.28 -27.46
C PRO A 728 28.18 1.58 -27.13
N ARG A 729 28.19 2.51 -28.11
CA ARG A 729 28.85 3.81 -27.97
C ARG A 729 28.35 4.53 -26.69
N TRP A 730 29.29 5.01 -25.88
CA TRP A 730 29.03 5.71 -24.61
C TRP A 730 28.48 4.84 -23.47
N LEU A 731 28.36 3.53 -23.65
CA LEU A 731 27.85 2.61 -22.63
C LEU A 731 28.90 1.53 -22.26
N PRO A 732 30.10 1.91 -21.80
CA PRO A 732 31.19 0.95 -21.53
C PRO A 732 30.84 -0.08 -20.46
N HIS A 733 29.86 0.20 -19.59
CA HIS A 733 29.35 -0.72 -18.58
C HIS A 733 28.50 -1.87 -19.14
N TYR A 734 28.21 -1.86 -20.45
CA TYR A 734 27.65 -3.01 -21.16
C TYR A 734 28.74 -3.99 -21.62
N SER A 735 30.03 -3.68 -21.51
CA SER A 735 31.08 -4.68 -21.77
C SER A 735 31.14 -5.68 -20.62
N PHE A 736 31.19 -6.97 -20.95
CA PHE A 736 31.34 -8.03 -19.97
C PHE A 736 32.70 -7.97 -19.28
N GLN A 737 33.79 -7.73 -20.03
CA GLN A 737 35.10 -7.52 -19.44
C GLN A 737 35.10 -6.34 -18.46
N HIS A 738 34.54 -5.18 -18.83
CA HIS A 738 34.45 -4.05 -17.90
C HIS A 738 33.60 -4.38 -16.67
N SER A 739 32.57 -5.22 -16.81
CA SER A 739 31.78 -5.71 -15.69
C SER A 739 32.64 -6.54 -14.73
N LEU A 740 33.41 -7.51 -15.24
CA LEU A 740 34.37 -8.31 -14.44
C LEU A 740 35.43 -7.43 -13.78
N GLU A 741 35.98 -6.45 -14.49
CA GLU A 741 36.98 -5.50 -13.95
C GLU A 741 36.43 -4.66 -12.78
N ARG A 742 35.11 -4.44 -12.69
CA ARG A 742 34.49 -3.80 -11.50
C ARG A 742 34.56 -4.70 -10.26
N TYR A 743 34.44 -6.02 -10.41
CA TYR A 743 34.64 -6.96 -9.31
C TYR A 743 36.11 -7.03 -8.90
N LEU A 744 37.03 -7.02 -9.87
CA LEU A 744 38.47 -6.96 -9.58
C LEU A 744 38.84 -5.65 -8.84
N LEU A 745 38.22 -4.53 -9.24
CA LEU A 745 38.38 -3.26 -8.54
C LEU A 745 37.84 -3.32 -7.12
N PHE A 746 36.66 -3.91 -6.91
CA PHE A 746 36.10 -4.13 -5.57
C PHE A 746 37.07 -4.96 -4.71
N ALA A 747 37.52 -6.11 -5.22
CA ALA A 747 38.49 -6.94 -4.51
C ALA A 747 39.77 -6.17 -4.17
N LYS A 748 40.29 -5.37 -5.10
CA LYS A 748 41.48 -4.53 -4.88
C LYS A 748 41.27 -3.49 -3.79
N ILE A 749 40.14 -2.77 -3.80
CA ILE A 749 39.81 -1.73 -2.81
C ILE A 749 39.75 -2.33 -1.40
N HIS A 750 39.18 -3.53 -1.26
CA HIS A 750 39.03 -4.21 0.02
C HIS A 750 40.21 -5.15 0.38
N GLY A 751 41.23 -5.23 -0.47
CA GLY A 751 42.41 -6.08 -0.24
C GLY A 751 42.10 -7.58 -0.25
N MET A 752 41.11 -7.99 -1.04
CA MET A 752 40.74 -9.39 -1.28
C MET A 752 41.57 -9.99 -2.41
N GLN A 753 41.62 -11.32 -2.47
CA GLN A 753 42.21 -12.11 -3.55
C GLN A 753 41.11 -12.57 -4.52
N PRO A 754 40.99 -11.96 -5.72
CA PRO A 754 39.98 -12.38 -6.68
C PRO A 754 40.37 -13.69 -7.38
N VAL A 755 39.37 -14.49 -7.72
CA VAL A 755 39.48 -15.70 -8.55
C VAL A 755 38.38 -15.65 -9.61
N LEU A 756 38.76 -15.78 -10.88
CA LEU A 756 37.81 -15.83 -11.98
C LEU A 756 37.47 -17.28 -12.30
N LEU A 757 36.18 -17.56 -12.50
CA LEU A 757 35.69 -18.87 -12.92
C LEU A 757 34.86 -18.69 -14.18
N THR A 758 35.07 -19.57 -15.16
CA THR A 758 34.23 -19.57 -16.38
C THR A 758 32.84 -20.16 -16.08
N PRO A 759 31.83 -19.92 -16.92
CA PRO A 759 30.50 -20.48 -16.70
C PRO A 759 30.48 -22.01 -16.83
N LEU A 760 29.51 -22.64 -16.17
CA LEU A 760 29.31 -24.08 -16.29
C LEU A 760 28.66 -24.43 -17.63
N ALA A 761 29.04 -25.58 -18.19
CA ALA A 761 28.45 -26.07 -19.43
C ALA A 761 27.02 -26.57 -19.19
N ARG A 762 26.18 -26.39 -20.19
CA ARG A 762 24.85 -26.98 -20.25
C ARG A 762 24.95 -28.40 -20.80
N ALA A 763 24.18 -29.34 -20.26
CA ALA A 763 24.09 -30.70 -20.78
C ALA A 763 23.32 -30.76 -22.11
N LYS A 764 23.93 -30.27 -23.19
CA LYS A 764 23.39 -30.31 -24.55
C LYS A 764 24.43 -30.74 -25.56
N THR A 765 24.03 -31.57 -26.52
CA THR A 765 24.88 -31.99 -27.64
C THR A 765 25.10 -30.87 -28.65
N ALA A 766 26.02 -31.06 -29.60
CA ALA A 766 26.28 -30.10 -30.67
C ALA A 766 25.04 -29.86 -31.57
N GLN A 767 24.13 -30.84 -31.64
CA GLN A 767 22.86 -30.77 -32.35
C GLN A 767 21.75 -30.08 -31.54
N GLY A 768 22.02 -29.73 -30.27
CA GLY A 768 21.07 -29.07 -29.37
C GLY A 768 20.16 -30.04 -28.61
N GLU A 769 20.39 -31.34 -28.74
CA GLU A 769 19.68 -32.38 -27.99
C GLU A 769 20.13 -32.38 -26.53
N LEU A 770 19.28 -32.88 -25.61
CA LEU A 770 19.61 -32.94 -24.19
C LEU A 770 20.59 -34.08 -23.94
N GLY A 771 21.71 -33.79 -23.27
CA GLY A 771 22.67 -34.80 -22.81
C GLY A 771 24.11 -34.61 -23.31
N ALA A 772 24.83 -35.73 -23.35
CA ALA A 772 26.24 -35.83 -23.72
C ALA A 772 26.42 -36.61 -25.04
N PRO A 773 27.52 -36.43 -25.79
CA PRO A 773 28.67 -35.56 -25.49
C PRO A 773 28.28 -34.08 -25.52
N ILE A 774 28.73 -33.33 -24.53
CA ILE A 774 28.39 -31.93 -24.32
C ILE A 774 29.06 -31.08 -25.40
N ASN A 775 28.28 -30.19 -26.02
CA ASN A 775 28.78 -29.22 -26.98
C ASN A 775 29.86 -28.34 -26.32
N PRO A 776 31.09 -28.29 -26.85
CA PRO A 776 32.13 -27.41 -26.31
C PRO A 776 31.92 -25.93 -26.66
N ALA A 777 31.14 -25.64 -27.72
CA ALA A 777 30.84 -24.28 -28.18
C ALA A 777 29.59 -23.72 -27.49
N GLN A 778 29.72 -23.36 -26.22
CA GLN A 778 28.68 -22.72 -25.39
C GLN A 778 29.09 -21.34 -24.91
N HIS A 779 28.10 -20.56 -24.44
CA HIS A 779 28.29 -19.18 -23.98
C HIS A 779 28.92 -18.31 -25.07
N ILE A 780 28.43 -18.49 -26.29
CA ILE A 780 28.85 -17.77 -27.49
C ILE A 780 27.62 -17.13 -28.10
N THR A 781 27.66 -15.81 -28.26
CA THR A 781 26.65 -15.08 -29.04
C THR A 781 27.08 -15.01 -30.50
N LYS A 782 26.10 -15.03 -31.41
CA LYS A 782 26.30 -14.91 -32.85
C LYS A 782 25.26 -13.95 -33.40
N GLN A 783 25.57 -13.31 -34.53
CA GLN A 783 24.57 -12.53 -35.24
C GLN A 783 23.45 -13.47 -35.73
N ASN A 784 22.20 -13.11 -35.45
CA ASN A 784 21.02 -13.80 -35.97
C ASN A 784 20.44 -13.03 -37.17
N ALA A 785 19.48 -13.65 -37.88
CA ALA A 785 18.85 -13.07 -39.07
C ALA A 785 18.10 -11.76 -38.79
N ASP A 786 17.68 -11.53 -37.54
CA ASP A 786 16.90 -10.36 -37.11
C ASP A 786 17.76 -9.25 -36.49
N ASN A 787 19.11 -9.33 -36.59
CA ASN A 787 20.05 -8.38 -35.97
C ASN A 787 19.87 -8.20 -34.45
N GLY A 788 19.45 -9.25 -33.76
CA GLY A 788 19.11 -9.24 -32.33
C GLY A 788 20.29 -9.01 -31.38
N TYR A 789 21.53 -9.28 -31.81
CA TYR A 789 22.75 -9.05 -31.03
C TYR A 789 23.58 -7.93 -31.64
N ALA A 790 23.84 -6.87 -30.87
CA ALA A 790 24.69 -5.76 -31.32
C ALA A 790 26.18 -6.13 -31.44
N PHE A 791 26.65 -7.09 -30.62
CA PHE A 791 28.01 -7.62 -30.61
C PHE A 791 27.99 -9.12 -30.33
N TYR A 792 29.01 -9.84 -30.82
CA TYR A 792 29.09 -11.30 -30.75
C TYR A 792 30.50 -11.77 -30.37
N GLY A 793 30.58 -12.85 -29.60
CA GLY A 793 31.84 -13.37 -29.08
C GLY A 793 31.62 -14.48 -28.03
N SER A 794 32.69 -14.89 -27.35
CA SER A 794 32.65 -15.91 -26.29
C SER A 794 32.80 -15.27 -24.91
N TYR A 795 31.83 -15.49 -24.02
CA TYR A 795 31.91 -15.06 -22.62
C TYR A 795 33.00 -15.81 -21.87
N THR A 796 33.15 -17.11 -22.15
CA THR A 796 34.21 -17.96 -21.59
C THR A 796 35.59 -17.46 -21.97
N GLN A 797 35.83 -17.18 -23.25
CA GLN A 797 37.12 -16.62 -23.69
C GLN A 797 37.35 -15.22 -23.08
N THR A 798 36.31 -14.39 -22.96
CA THR A 798 36.40 -13.08 -22.31
C THR A 798 36.90 -13.19 -20.87
N ILE A 799 36.43 -14.18 -20.10
CA ILE A 799 36.90 -14.41 -18.72
C ILE A 799 38.36 -14.87 -18.71
N ILE A 800 38.74 -15.79 -19.61
CA ILE A 800 40.12 -16.28 -19.75
C ILE A 800 41.07 -15.13 -20.07
N ASP A 801 40.72 -14.30 -21.04
CA ASP A 801 41.51 -13.14 -21.47
C ASP A 801 41.61 -12.08 -20.37
N THR A 802 40.51 -11.84 -19.64
CA THR A 802 40.48 -10.93 -18.49
C THR A 802 41.39 -11.44 -17.36
N ALA A 803 41.33 -12.74 -17.04
CA ALA A 803 42.19 -13.35 -16.03
C ALA A 803 43.67 -13.22 -16.40
N LYS A 804 44.00 -13.52 -17.66
CA LYS A 804 45.36 -13.38 -18.19
C LYS A 804 45.85 -11.93 -18.15
N LYS A 805 45.03 -10.97 -18.61
CA LYS A 805 45.35 -9.53 -18.63
C LYS A 805 45.69 -9.00 -17.24
N HIS A 806 44.93 -9.42 -16.23
CA HIS A 806 45.06 -8.94 -14.85
C HIS A 806 45.89 -9.84 -13.94
N HIS A 807 46.45 -10.93 -14.46
CA HIS A 807 47.21 -11.94 -13.70
C HIS A 807 46.43 -12.55 -12.54
N ILE A 808 45.14 -12.81 -12.76
CA ILE A 808 44.21 -13.36 -11.76
C ILE A 808 44.13 -14.90 -11.91
N PRO A 809 44.11 -15.66 -10.80
CA PRO A 809 43.88 -17.09 -10.86
C PRO A 809 42.54 -17.43 -11.56
N LEU A 810 42.58 -18.44 -12.43
CA LEU A 810 41.46 -18.84 -13.28
C LEU A 810 41.10 -20.30 -13.06
N ILE A 811 39.82 -20.61 -12.80
CA ILE A 811 39.29 -21.99 -12.82
C ILE A 811 38.34 -22.13 -14.02
N ASP A 812 38.77 -22.88 -15.04
CA ASP A 812 37.97 -23.14 -16.25
C ASP A 812 36.91 -24.23 -15.98
N LEU A 813 35.81 -23.83 -15.34
CA LEU A 813 34.69 -24.71 -15.04
C LEU A 813 33.91 -25.15 -16.29
N GLN A 814 33.99 -24.44 -17.42
CA GLN A 814 33.33 -24.90 -18.63
C GLN A 814 34.02 -26.17 -19.12
N ALA A 815 35.35 -26.13 -19.24
CA ALA A 815 36.13 -27.29 -19.66
C ALA A 815 35.97 -28.47 -18.70
N GLU A 816 35.94 -28.22 -17.38
CA GLU A 816 35.79 -29.29 -16.39
C GLU A 816 34.37 -29.87 -16.36
N SER A 817 33.33 -29.06 -16.52
CA SER A 817 31.93 -29.54 -16.56
C SER A 817 31.59 -30.28 -17.85
N ILE A 818 32.19 -29.92 -18.99
CA ILE A 818 32.12 -30.71 -20.23
C ILE A 818 32.68 -32.11 -19.97
N LYS A 819 33.91 -32.20 -19.43
CA LYS A 819 34.53 -33.50 -19.10
C LYS A 819 33.66 -34.31 -18.13
N LEU A 820 33.08 -33.66 -17.12
CA LEU A 820 32.19 -34.32 -16.17
C LEU A 820 30.96 -34.93 -16.86
N GLY A 821 30.29 -34.17 -17.74
CA GLY A 821 29.13 -34.64 -18.48
C GLY A 821 29.47 -35.73 -19.50
N ASP A 822 30.56 -35.55 -20.25
CA ASP A 822 31.04 -36.53 -21.23
C ASP A 822 31.38 -37.87 -20.57
N ASN A 823 32.04 -37.83 -19.40
CA ASN A 823 32.34 -39.03 -18.62
C ASN A 823 31.07 -39.68 -18.03
N ALA A 824 30.03 -38.90 -17.75
CA ALA A 824 28.75 -39.43 -17.29
C ALA A 824 27.95 -40.11 -18.42
N GLY A 825 28.11 -39.65 -19.66
CA GLY A 825 27.43 -40.18 -20.84
C GLY A 825 25.91 -40.14 -20.67
N GLU A 826 25.24 -41.29 -20.82
CA GLU A 826 23.79 -41.42 -20.64
C GLU A 826 23.31 -41.03 -19.22
N ASN A 827 24.20 -41.05 -18.22
CA ASN A 827 23.87 -40.69 -16.84
C ASN A 827 24.02 -39.20 -16.52
N TRP A 828 24.16 -38.32 -17.53
CA TRP A 828 24.26 -36.87 -17.32
C TRP A 828 23.09 -36.32 -16.49
N ASN A 829 21.90 -36.90 -16.65
CA ASN A 829 20.67 -36.53 -15.97
C ASN A 829 20.66 -36.89 -14.46
N GLN A 830 21.69 -37.58 -13.95
CA GLN A 830 21.93 -37.75 -12.51
C GLN A 830 22.71 -36.57 -11.90
N LEU A 831 23.35 -35.75 -12.74
CA LEU A 831 24.17 -34.61 -12.33
C LEU A 831 23.39 -33.31 -12.55
N TRP A 832 22.85 -33.11 -13.76
CA TRP A 832 21.93 -32.01 -14.07
C TRP A 832 20.51 -32.32 -13.58
N LEU A 833 19.71 -31.27 -13.42
CA LEU A 833 18.39 -31.35 -12.79
C LEU A 833 17.35 -31.99 -13.71
N ALA A 834 17.10 -33.27 -13.45
CA ALA A 834 16.09 -34.09 -14.12
C ALA A 834 15.56 -35.12 -13.11
N VAL A 835 14.45 -34.79 -12.44
CA VAL A 835 13.95 -35.57 -11.30
C VAL A 835 12.53 -36.09 -11.51
N ASP A 836 12.22 -37.23 -10.91
CA ASP A 836 10.88 -37.82 -10.96
C ASP A 836 9.92 -36.99 -10.07
N PRO A 837 8.85 -36.41 -10.64
CA PRO A 837 7.84 -35.69 -9.86
C PRO A 837 7.16 -36.52 -8.77
N ASN A 838 7.13 -37.86 -8.90
CA ASN A 838 6.59 -38.73 -7.84
C ASN A 838 7.46 -38.69 -6.58
N GLN A 839 8.76 -38.48 -6.73
CA GLN A 839 9.70 -38.34 -5.61
C GLN A 839 9.81 -36.87 -5.16
N TYR A 840 9.75 -35.93 -6.11
CA TYR A 840 9.89 -34.50 -5.86
C TYR A 840 8.71 -33.70 -6.46
N PRO A 841 7.56 -33.63 -5.75
CA PRO A 841 6.32 -33.06 -6.29
C PRO A 841 6.41 -31.60 -6.75
N TYR A 842 7.37 -30.83 -6.23
CA TYR A 842 7.62 -29.45 -6.68
C TYR A 842 7.78 -29.36 -8.21
N TYR A 843 8.35 -30.39 -8.84
CA TYR A 843 8.68 -30.43 -10.26
C TYR A 843 7.55 -30.91 -11.17
N GLU A 844 6.37 -31.21 -10.64
CA GLU A 844 5.22 -31.62 -11.45
C GLU A 844 4.84 -30.54 -12.48
N GLY A 845 4.91 -30.89 -13.76
CA GLY A 845 4.65 -29.98 -14.89
C GLY A 845 5.72 -28.90 -15.15
N LYS A 846 6.76 -28.80 -14.30
CA LYS A 846 7.78 -27.74 -14.34
C LYS A 846 9.10 -28.21 -14.96
N THR A 847 9.94 -27.25 -15.35
CA THR A 847 11.32 -27.48 -15.76
C THR A 847 12.13 -28.07 -14.59
N GLY A 848 12.98 -29.06 -14.90
CA GLY A 848 13.74 -29.83 -13.92
C GLY A 848 13.16 -31.23 -13.67
N SER A 849 11.96 -31.53 -14.17
CA SER A 849 11.43 -32.89 -14.16
C SER A 849 12.10 -33.77 -15.22
N ILE A 850 11.95 -35.10 -15.10
CA ILE A 850 12.39 -36.05 -16.14
C ILE A 850 11.74 -35.78 -17.51
N ASP A 851 10.51 -35.25 -17.56
CA ASP A 851 9.82 -34.93 -18.81
C ASP A 851 10.26 -33.60 -19.42
N LYS A 852 10.77 -32.68 -18.58
CA LYS A 852 11.30 -31.37 -19.00
C LYS A 852 12.63 -31.08 -18.30
N PRO A 853 13.71 -31.82 -18.61
CA PRO A 853 14.98 -31.68 -17.92
C PRO A 853 15.57 -30.26 -17.99
N ASP A 854 16.17 -29.82 -16.89
CA ASP A 854 16.94 -28.59 -16.83
C ASP A 854 18.42 -28.91 -17.04
N THR A 855 18.94 -28.48 -18.19
CA THR A 855 20.33 -28.73 -18.59
C THR A 855 21.30 -27.66 -18.09
N THR A 856 20.84 -26.70 -17.28
CA THR A 856 21.68 -25.63 -16.71
C THR A 856 21.91 -25.85 -15.21
N HIS A 857 20.87 -26.22 -14.47
CA HIS A 857 20.97 -26.41 -13.02
C HIS A 857 21.31 -27.85 -12.64
N PHE A 858 21.87 -28.01 -11.44
CA PHE A 858 22.34 -29.30 -10.94
C PHE A 858 21.43 -29.86 -9.87
N GLN A 859 21.41 -31.19 -9.78
CA GLN A 859 21.00 -31.89 -8.56
C GLN A 859 22.14 -31.81 -7.53
N GLN A 860 21.85 -32.17 -6.28
CA GLN A 860 22.84 -32.26 -5.21
C GLN A 860 24.13 -33.00 -5.63
N LYS A 861 24.01 -34.15 -6.29
CA LYS A 861 25.16 -34.94 -6.75
C LYS A 861 26.03 -34.17 -7.75
N GLY A 862 25.41 -33.48 -8.71
CA GLY A 862 26.11 -32.64 -9.67
C GLY A 862 26.79 -31.44 -9.02
N ALA A 863 26.08 -30.74 -8.13
CA ALA A 863 26.63 -29.61 -7.40
C ALA A 863 27.86 -30.01 -6.56
N GLN A 864 27.79 -31.15 -5.86
CA GLN A 864 28.92 -31.70 -5.09
C GLN A 864 30.11 -32.07 -5.98
N ALA A 865 29.86 -32.67 -7.16
CA ALA A 865 30.93 -33.00 -8.10
C ALA A 865 31.64 -31.74 -8.64
N ILE A 866 30.89 -30.67 -8.92
CA ILE A 866 31.48 -29.37 -9.29
C ILE A 866 32.28 -28.77 -8.12
N THR A 867 31.78 -28.84 -6.88
CA THR A 867 32.55 -28.44 -5.70
C THR A 867 33.89 -29.19 -5.60
N ASP A 868 33.90 -30.50 -5.81
CA ASP A 868 35.13 -31.30 -5.78
C ASP A 868 36.12 -30.86 -6.87
N ILE A 869 35.61 -30.52 -8.06
CA ILE A 869 36.40 -29.95 -9.16
C ILE A 869 36.99 -28.59 -8.77
N VAL A 870 36.21 -27.71 -8.17
CA VAL A 870 36.68 -26.39 -7.69
C VAL A 870 37.81 -26.57 -6.68
N VAL A 871 37.60 -27.39 -5.64
CA VAL A 871 38.61 -27.65 -4.60
C VAL A 871 39.88 -28.27 -5.18
N LYS A 872 39.74 -29.23 -6.11
CA LYS A 872 40.88 -29.82 -6.82
C LYS A 872 41.68 -28.78 -7.61
N ASN A 873 41.02 -27.81 -8.23
CA ASN A 873 41.68 -26.73 -8.95
C ASN A 873 42.36 -25.74 -7.99
N ILE A 874 41.72 -25.38 -6.87
CA ILE A 874 42.34 -24.58 -5.81
C ILE A 874 43.66 -25.23 -5.35
N LYS A 875 43.65 -26.53 -5.07
CA LYS A 875 44.84 -27.30 -4.63
C LYS A 875 45.96 -27.35 -5.66
N ARG A 876 45.67 -27.09 -6.94
CA ARG A 876 46.66 -27.10 -8.04
C ARG A 876 47.22 -25.72 -8.36
N GLN A 877 46.57 -24.65 -7.92
CA GLN A 877 46.99 -23.29 -8.25
C GLN A 877 47.94 -22.73 -7.18
N PRO A 878 49.20 -22.42 -7.52
CA PRO A 878 50.17 -21.88 -6.55
C PRO A 878 49.70 -20.59 -5.87
N GLN A 879 48.97 -19.75 -6.61
CA GLN A 879 48.42 -18.49 -6.12
C GLN A 879 47.35 -18.69 -5.03
N LEU A 880 46.73 -19.88 -4.96
CA LEU A 880 45.69 -20.22 -3.99
C LEU A 880 46.18 -21.18 -2.91
N HIS A 881 47.50 -21.35 -2.77
CA HIS A 881 48.09 -22.32 -1.84
C HIS A 881 47.62 -22.12 -0.39
N GLN A 882 47.49 -20.87 0.07
CA GLN A 882 47.01 -20.59 1.42
C GLN A 882 45.59 -21.11 1.64
N LEU A 883 44.66 -20.84 0.72
CA LEU A 883 43.30 -21.39 0.79
C LEU A 883 43.31 -22.93 0.67
N ALA A 884 44.17 -23.48 -0.20
CA ALA A 884 44.30 -24.92 -0.37
C ALA A 884 44.73 -25.67 0.91
N THR A 885 45.44 -25.02 1.84
CA THR A 885 45.82 -25.63 3.13
C THR A 885 44.68 -25.69 4.13
N GLN A 886 43.62 -24.89 3.93
CA GLN A 886 42.43 -24.86 4.80
C GLN A 886 41.31 -25.80 4.29
N LEU A 887 41.42 -26.28 3.04
CA LEU A 887 40.47 -27.18 2.35
C LEU A 887 41.01 -28.60 2.23
#